data_AF-A0A1S8BBP0-F1
#
_entry.id   AF-A0A1S8BBP0-F1
#
_cell.length_a   1.000
_cell.length_b   1.000
_cell.length_c   1.000
_cell.angle_alpha   90.00
_cell.angle_beta   90.00
_cell.angle_gamma   90.00
#
_symmetry.space_group_name_H-M   'P 1'
#
loop_
_entity.id
_entity.type
_entity.pdbx_description
1 polymer ?
#
loop_
_entity_poly.entity_id
_entity_poly.type
_entity_poly.pdbx_seq_one_letter_code
_entity_poly.pdbx_strand_id
1 'polypeptide(L)'
;MLDSFEVLSTSGVVLWSKKYAPVNPKTIDALIREVFIEERNVATDDQKPTFKRDGYTLKWTTAKDFGLIFVAVYQSLVHLTWIDKLLDNVRALFTELYKDQLRKRNSAVLNCPFDDYFDRQVQELEPHGDSLRNLESSVSTVAEFTPPSSSGTDHDDDVPPPMPGLRKPTPKPMFSDNNTSTDATPVATPDTSRPSSPAVNNHLLAAKGGPRQSRRAKKKSAMSSAPVSSGDESPARRPAKGAAKKGRKWDEFGAAAEEDDTQLDYSTHSVDAEAPAASTVEAVDSSSWGKRTGKGEFVLKDLDEEMDEIIAAANAKKEKDSTQAAPSGLVGSSLGAIGGLFRNVVGGKTLTKEDLAKPLKGMEDHLLKKNVAREAAVRLCESVEQDLVGVKTGSFTSVEATIRNSMESAVRKILTPTTSLDLLRAIQNVNQPSALSMQSSRPYVISIVGVNGVGKSTNLSKICYFLLQNKFRVLVVAADTFRSGAVEQLRVHVRNLQELSAREGGSVDLYERGYGKDAANIAADAVKHASSPADPYDVVLIDTAGRRHNDQRLMSSLEKFAKLAKPDKILMVGEALVGTDSVAQARNFNASFGAGRKLDGFIISKCDTVGDMVGTLVSMVHATGIPVVFLGTGQHYSDLRTLNVSWATNLLMS
;
A
#
# COMPACT_ATOMS: atom_id res chain seq x y z
N MET A 1 37.97 7.06 16.38
CA MET A 1 37.61 6.14 17.47
C MET A 1 36.28 5.48 17.13
N LEU A 2 36.12 4.21 17.50
CA LEU A 2 34.85 3.48 17.39
C LEU A 2 34.02 3.79 18.65
N ASP A 3 32.72 4.09 18.51
CA ASP A 3 31.87 4.47 19.64
C ASP A 3 31.17 3.25 20.27
N SER A 4 30.63 2.36 19.43
CA SER A 4 30.14 1.03 19.85
C SER A 4 30.21 -0.01 18.72
N PHE A 5 30.15 -1.29 19.12
CA PHE A 5 29.95 -2.43 18.21
C PHE A 5 28.94 -3.38 18.85
N GLU A 6 27.97 -3.86 18.07
CA GLU A 6 26.91 -4.76 18.55
C GLU A 6 26.72 -5.95 17.59
N VAL A 7 26.51 -7.14 18.15
CA VAL A 7 26.16 -8.36 17.42
C VAL A 7 24.73 -8.74 17.78
N LEU A 8 23.87 -8.71 16.76
CA LEU A 8 22.42 -8.86 16.87
C LEU A 8 21.98 -10.13 16.12
N SER A 9 20.93 -10.80 16.60
CA SER A 9 20.18 -11.74 15.77
C SER A 9 19.26 -11.00 14.79
N THR A 10 18.84 -11.67 13.72
CA THR A 10 17.74 -11.21 12.85
C THR A 10 16.39 -11.11 13.56
N SER A 11 16.26 -11.70 14.76
CA SER A 11 15.12 -11.51 15.67
C SER A 11 15.27 -10.31 16.63
N GLY A 12 16.33 -9.51 16.50
CA GLY A 12 16.54 -8.28 17.30
C GLY A 12 17.13 -8.50 18.69
N VAL A 13 17.65 -9.70 18.99
CA VAL A 13 18.29 -10.00 20.28
C VAL A 13 19.77 -9.61 20.22
N VAL A 14 20.23 -8.77 21.15
CA VAL A 14 21.66 -8.49 21.34
C VAL A 14 22.33 -9.74 21.91
N LEU A 15 23.27 -10.33 21.17
CA LEU A 15 24.06 -11.48 21.62
C LEU A 15 25.38 -11.06 22.29
N TRP A 16 25.95 -9.93 21.85
CA TRP A 16 27.14 -9.33 22.42
C TRP A 16 27.23 -7.83 22.04
N SER A 17 27.81 -6.99 22.89
CA SER A 17 28.02 -5.57 22.60
C SER A 17 29.20 -4.96 23.36
N LYS A 18 30.05 -4.20 22.68
CA LYS A 18 31.10 -3.36 23.27
C LYS A 18 30.76 -1.88 23.08
N LYS A 19 30.96 -1.05 24.11
CA LYS A 19 30.67 0.39 24.07
C LYS A 19 31.84 1.16 24.67
N TYR A 20 32.46 2.02 23.86
CA TYR A 20 33.55 2.91 24.28
C TYR A 20 33.04 4.34 24.54
N ALA A 21 31.92 4.73 23.91
CA ALA A 21 31.24 6.00 24.11
C ALA A 21 29.72 5.83 24.29
N PRO A 22 29.01 6.77 24.96
CA PRO A 22 27.57 6.71 25.14
C PRO A 22 26.82 7.08 23.85
N VAL A 23 26.54 6.06 23.02
CA VAL A 23 25.69 6.19 21.82
C VAL A 23 24.21 6.30 22.23
N ASN A 24 23.46 7.18 21.54
CA ASN A 24 22.02 7.35 21.73
C ASN A 24 21.25 6.10 21.24
N PRO A 25 20.47 5.39 22.09
CA PRO A 25 19.74 4.19 21.69
C PRO A 25 18.84 4.39 20.46
N LYS A 26 18.22 5.57 20.35
CA LYS A 26 17.32 5.95 19.24
C LYS A 26 17.97 5.86 17.87
N THR A 27 19.30 5.98 17.79
CA THR A 27 20.06 5.89 16.54
C THR A 27 20.21 4.44 16.08
N ILE A 28 20.27 3.47 17.01
CA ILE A 28 20.24 2.02 16.74
C ILE A 28 18.80 1.55 16.49
N ASP A 29 17.82 2.03 17.28
CA ASP A 29 16.39 1.80 17.02
C ASP A 29 15.99 2.26 15.61
N ALA A 30 16.53 3.40 15.16
CA ALA A 30 16.32 3.92 13.81
C ALA A 30 17.00 3.09 12.72
N LEU A 31 18.17 2.48 12.98
CA LEU A 31 18.77 1.52 12.05
C LEU A 31 17.87 0.28 11.93
N ILE A 32 17.47 -0.32 13.04
CA ILE A 32 16.58 -1.48 13.08
C ILE A 32 15.28 -1.17 12.31
N ARG A 33 14.69 -0.01 12.57
CA ARG A 33 13.47 0.42 11.89
C ARG A 33 13.68 0.69 10.39
N GLU A 34 14.58 1.61 10.02
CA GLU A 34 14.62 2.16 8.66
C GLU A 34 15.38 1.25 7.67
N VAL A 35 16.27 0.39 8.16
CA VAL A 35 17.02 -0.58 7.34
C VAL A 35 16.42 -1.98 7.41
N PHE A 36 16.19 -2.53 8.62
CA PHE A 36 15.80 -3.95 8.75
C PHE A 36 14.28 -4.19 8.72
N ILE A 37 13.46 -3.19 9.09
CA ILE A 37 11.99 -3.27 9.01
C ILE A 37 11.45 -2.58 7.75
N GLU A 38 11.90 -1.36 7.43
CA GLU A 38 11.44 -0.59 6.25
C GLU A 38 12.29 -0.81 4.97
N GLU A 39 13.26 -1.75 4.99
CA GLU A 39 14.05 -2.25 3.84
C GLU A 39 14.70 -1.21 2.92
N ARG A 40 15.14 -0.06 3.47
CA ARG A 40 15.86 0.97 2.69
C ARG A 40 17.33 0.62 2.45
N ASN A 41 17.57 -0.53 1.81
CA ASN A 41 18.90 -0.96 1.38
C ASN A 41 19.42 -0.08 0.24
N VAL A 42 20.29 0.87 0.56
CA VAL A 42 21.17 1.55 -0.41
C VAL A 42 22.51 0.83 -0.41
N ALA A 43 22.56 -0.33 -1.06
CA ALA A 43 23.80 -1.02 -1.35
C ALA A 43 24.46 -0.38 -2.59
N THR A 44 25.60 0.28 -2.40
CA THR A 44 26.48 0.69 -3.51
C THR A 44 27.57 -0.35 -3.69
N ASP A 45 27.78 -0.79 -4.94
CA ASP A 45 28.30 -2.11 -5.34
C ASP A 45 29.70 -2.53 -4.81
N ASP A 46 30.46 -1.62 -4.17
CA ASP A 46 31.83 -1.85 -3.69
C ASP A 46 32.04 -1.56 -2.19
N GLN A 47 31.01 -1.21 -1.41
CA GLN A 47 31.17 -0.84 0.01
C GLN A 47 30.14 -1.49 0.95
N LYS A 48 30.53 -1.74 2.21
CA LYS A 48 29.60 -2.18 3.26
C LYS A 48 28.45 -1.17 3.38
N PRO A 49 27.20 -1.65 3.50
CA PRO A 49 26.05 -0.77 3.56
C PRO A 49 26.17 0.17 4.77
N THR A 50 25.83 1.43 4.52
CA THR A 50 26.18 2.56 5.41
C THR A 50 24.94 3.43 5.66
N PHE A 51 24.55 3.56 6.92
CA PHE A 51 23.44 4.40 7.39
C PHE A 51 24.00 5.60 8.17
N LYS A 52 23.39 6.78 8.06
CA LYS A 52 23.85 8.00 8.74
C LYS A 52 22.69 8.71 9.41
N ARG A 53 22.79 8.96 10.72
CA ARG A 53 21.76 9.62 11.52
C ARG A 53 22.35 10.25 12.78
N ASP A 54 21.80 11.37 13.23
CA ASP A 54 22.13 12.02 14.52
C ASP A 54 23.63 12.32 14.72
N GLY A 55 24.39 12.50 13.63
CA GLY A 55 25.85 12.66 13.65
C GLY A 55 26.65 11.36 13.59
N TYR A 56 26.04 10.19 13.76
CA TYR A 56 26.70 8.88 13.68
C TYR A 56 26.59 8.25 12.30
N THR A 57 27.63 7.52 11.91
CA THR A 57 27.66 6.59 10.78
C THR A 57 27.64 5.17 11.33
N LEU A 58 26.77 4.34 10.77
CA LEU A 58 26.56 2.96 11.14
C LEU A 58 26.86 2.09 9.90
N LYS A 59 27.80 1.16 10.04
CA LYS A 59 28.14 0.17 9.02
C LYS A 59 27.85 -1.22 9.55
N TRP A 60 27.42 -2.14 8.68
CA TRP A 60 27.16 -3.52 9.09
C TRP A 60 27.58 -4.58 8.07
N THR A 61 27.72 -5.80 8.56
CA THR A 61 27.86 -7.02 7.76
C THR A 61 26.94 -8.10 8.35
N THR A 62 26.61 -9.15 7.59
CA THR A 62 25.72 -10.22 8.04
C THR A 62 26.33 -11.61 7.83
N ALA A 63 25.85 -12.57 8.62
CA ALA A 63 26.12 -14.00 8.44
C ALA A 63 24.77 -14.74 8.36
N LYS A 64 24.25 -14.90 7.13
CA LYS A 64 22.90 -15.44 6.87
C LYS A 64 22.73 -16.87 7.38
N ASP A 65 23.76 -17.71 7.26
CA ASP A 65 23.83 -19.09 7.79
C ASP A 65 23.46 -19.22 9.28
N PHE A 66 23.63 -18.16 10.08
CA PHE A 66 23.34 -18.13 11.52
C PHE A 66 22.31 -17.06 11.92
N GLY A 67 21.73 -16.33 10.96
CA GLY A 67 20.82 -15.22 11.23
C GLY A 67 21.45 -14.09 12.05
N LEU A 68 22.72 -13.73 11.80
CA LEU A 68 23.44 -12.70 12.55
C LEU A 68 23.70 -11.42 11.76
N ILE A 69 23.68 -10.30 12.48
CA ILE A 69 23.97 -8.95 12.03
C ILE A 69 25.08 -8.38 12.93
N PHE A 70 26.12 -7.80 12.34
CA PHE A 70 27.26 -7.22 13.02
C PHE A 70 27.28 -5.72 12.71
N VAL A 71 27.12 -4.85 13.70
CA VAL A 71 26.96 -3.39 13.52
C VAL A 71 28.11 -2.66 14.21
N ALA A 72 28.78 -1.76 13.48
CA ALA A 72 29.79 -0.84 14.00
C ALA A 72 29.27 0.61 13.92
N VAL A 73 29.38 1.35 15.03
CA VAL A 73 28.88 2.73 15.18
C VAL A 73 30.02 3.69 15.49
N TYR A 74 30.12 4.78 14.75
CA TYR A 74 31.18 5.79 14.90
C TYR A 74 30.72 7.18 14.43
N GLN A 75 31.33 8.25 14.94
CA GLN A 75 31.02 9.62 14.51
C GLN A 75 31.26 9.85 13.01
N SER A 76 30.28 10.44 12.31
CA SER A 76 30.30 10.65 10.84
C SER A 76 31.39 11.61 10.34
N LEU A 77 31.99 12.38 11.24
CA LEU A 77 33.12 13.26 10.95
C LEU A 77 34.44 12.48 10.78
N VAL A 78 34.49 11.20 11.19
CA VAL A 78 35.70 10.37 11.17
C VAL A 78 35.54 9.23 10.19
N HIS A 79 36.31 9.24 9.09
CA HIS A 79 36.27 8.16 8.10
C HIS A 79 37.20 6.99 8.48
N LEU A 80 36.70 6.04 9.26
CA LEU A 80 37.45 4.86 9.71
C LEU A 80 37.56 3.80 8.60
N THR A 81 38.65 3.85 7.82
CA THR A 81 38.95 2.93 6.71
C THR A 81 39.13 1.47 7.12
N TRP A 82 39.36 1.19 8.40
CA TRP A 82 39.58 -0.15 8.93
C TRP A 82 38.31 -0.87 9.39
N ILE A 83 37.16 -0.17 9.53
CA ILE A 83 35.92 -0.77 10.03
C ILE A 83 35.36 -1.86 9.11
N ASP A 84 35.54 -1.75 7.80
CA ASP A 84 35.07 -2.79 6.87
C ASP A 84 35.81 -4.11 7.08
N LYS A 85 37.12 -4.04 7.40
CA LYS A 85 37.94 -5.21 7.79
C LYS A 85 37.58 -5.73 9.18
N LEU A 86 37.36 -4.83 10.15
CA LEU A 86 36.91 -5.21 11.50
C LEU A 86 35.61 -6.02 11.43
N LEU A 87 34.62 -5.54 10.67
CA LEU A 87 33.33 -6.19 10.47
C LEU A 87 33.49 -7.61 9.91
N ASP A 88 34.35 -7.82 8.91
CA ASP A 88 34.57 -9.16 8.34
C ASP A 88 35.42 -10.08 9.23
N ASN A 89 36.47 -9.58 9.90
CA ASN A 89 37.27 -10.35 10.85
C ASN A 89 36.43 -10.80 12.05
N VAL A 90 35.68 -9.87 12.66
CA VAL A 90 34.80 -10.16 13.82
C VAL A 90 33.69 -11.13 13.42
N ARG A 91 33.08 -10.96 12.24
CA ARG A 91 32.11 -11.93 11.70
C ARG A 91 32.71 -13.34 11.59
N ALA A 92 33.91 -13.47 11.02
CA ALA A 92 34.57 -14.77 10.86
C ALA A 92 34.88 -15.42 12.22
N LEU A 93 35.52 -14.68 13.13
CA LEU A 93 35.86 -15.17 14.47
C LEU A 93 34.61 -15.59 15.27
N PHE A 94 33.59 -14.73 15.33
CA PHE A 94 32.39 -14.98 16.12
C PHE A 94 31.57 -16.17 15.58
N THR A 95 31.45 -16.30 14.25
CA THR A 95 30.71 -17.42 13.65
C THR A 95 31.41 -18.76 13.76
N GLU A 96 32.75 -18.80 13.82
CA GLU A 96 33.49 -20.05 14.02
C GLU A 96 33.59 -20.43 15.51
N LEU A 97 33.80 -19.47 16.41
CA LEU A 97 33.89 -19.71 17.87
C LEU A 97 32.56 -20.16 18.49
N TYR A 98 31.43 -19.56 18.10
CA TYR A 98 30.11 -19.86 18.70
C TYR A 98 29.22 -20.75 17.82
N LYS A 99 29.77 -21.31 16.74
CA LYS A 99 29.14 -22.17 15.73
C LYS A 99 28.14 -23.20 16.27
N ASP A 100 28.55 -23.96 17.29
CA ASP A 100 27.73 -25.02 17.89
C ASP A 100 26.75 -24.53 18.97
N GLN A 101 26.87 -23.28 19.39
CA GLN A 101 25.89 -22.61 20.25
C GLN A 101 24.81 -21.95 19.39
N LEU A 102 25.21 -21.23 18.33
CA LEU A 102 24.33 -20.57 17.36
C LEU A 102 23.39 -21.55 16.64
N ARG A 103 23.79 -22.82 16.48
CA ARG A 103 22.96 -23.90 15.92
C ARG A 103 21.89 -24.45 16.87
N LYS A 104 21.91 -24.10 18.17
CA LYS A 104 20.94 -24.60 19.15
C LYS A 104 19.70 -23.71 19.20
N ARG A 105 18.63 -24.20 18.58
CA ARG A 105 17.37 -23.49 18.28
C ARG A 105 16.66 -22.79 19.47
N ASN A 106 16.99 -23.14 20.72
CA ASN A 106 16.27 -22.71 21.93
C ASN A 106 17.16 -22.01 22.99
N SER A 107 18.38 -21.57 22.66
CA SER A 107 19.28 -20.91 23.63
C SER A 107 18.90 -19.44 23.89
N ALA A 108 17.92 -19.22 24.78
CA ALA A 108 17.42 -17.88 25.13
C ALA A 108 18.44 -16.97 25.85
N VAL A 109 19.55 -17.54 26.35
CA VAL A 109 20.73 -16.80 26.80
C VAL A 109 21.96 -17.48 26.19
N LEU A 110 22.63 -16.79 25.28
CA LEU A 110 23.95 -17.16 24.79
C LEU A 110 24.99 -16.35 25.56
N ASN A 111 25.87 -17.02 26.31
CA ASN A 111 26.99 -16.37 26.97
C ASN A 111 28.18 -16.35 26.00
N CYS A 112 28.36 -15.22 25.31
CA CYS A 112 29.44 -15.00 24.34
C CYS A 112 30.50 -14.03 24.90
N PRO A 113 31.43 -14.50 25.77
CA PRO A 113 32.56 -13.69 26.23
C PRO A 113 33.54 -13.49 25.07
N PHE A 114 33.34 -12.42 24.31
CA PHE A 114 34.07 -12.14 23.06
C PHE A 114 35.01 -10.92 23.16
N ASP A 115 34.96 -10.18 24.27
CA ASP A 115 35.71 -8.95 24.52
C ASP A 115 37.21 -9.06 24.19
N ASP A 116 37.91 -10.06 24.74
CA ASP A 116 39.36 -10.21 24.54
C ASP A 116 39.73 -10.42 23.06
N TYR A 117 38.89 -11.14 22.31
CA TYR A 117 39.07 -11.36 20.87
C TYR A 117 38.78 -10.08 20.07
N PHE A 118 37.78 -9.31 20.49
CA PHE A 118 37.38 -8.07 19.85
C PHE A 118 38.38 -6.93 20.08
N ASP A 119 38.77 -6.67 21.34
CA ASP A 119 39.70 -5.60 21.68
C ASP A 119 41.06 -5.85 21.02
N ARG A 120 41.49 -7.12 20.89
CA ARG A 120 42.65 -7.51 20.08
C ARG A 120 42.49 -7.16 18.60
N GLN A 121 41.33 -7.43 17.99
CA GLN A 121 41.09 -7.06 16.58
C GLN A 121 40.97 -5.54 16.38
N VAL A 122 40.47 -4.79 17.36
CA VAL A 122 40.52 -3.32 17.33
C VAL A 122 41.98 -2.86 17.42
N GLN A 123 42.79 -3.41 18.32
CA GLN A 123 44.20 -3.05 18.44
C GLN A 123 45.01 -3.40 17.18
N GLU A 124 44.79 -4.56 16.57
CA GLU A 124 45.49 -4.98 15.33
C GLU A 124 45.08 -4.17 14.08
N LEU A 125 43.92 -3.51 14.09
CA LEU A 125 43.37 -2.75 12.96
C LEU A 125 43.37 -1.23 13.13
N GLU A 126 43.41 -0.71 14.36
CA GLU A 126 43.57 0.72 14.61
C GLU A 126 45.03 1.13 14.33
N PRO A 127 45.26 2.09 13.40
CA PRO A 127 46.61 2.48 13.02
C PRO A 127 47.33 3.10 14.21
N HIS A 128 48.34 2.39 14.73
CA HIS A 128 49.13 2.84 15.86
C HIS A 128 49.80 4.19 15.54
N GLY A 129 49.65 5.16 16.45
CA GLY A 129 50.32 6.47 16.39
C GLY A 129 51.81 6.36 16.74
N ASP A 130 52.56 5.63 15.93
CA ASP A 130 53.91 5.13 16.23
C ASP A 130 55.02 6.19 16.04
N SER A 131 54.77 7.38 16.57
CA SER A 131 55.69 8.53 16.53
C SER A 131 55.71 9.36 17.81
N LEU A 132 55.00 8.95 18.87
CA LEU A 132 54.98 9.66 20.16
C LEU A 132 55.37 8.82 21.39
N ARG A 133 55.41 7.48 21.31
CA ARG A 133 55.79 6.62 22.46
C ARG A 133 57.29 6.34 22.61
N ASN A 134 58.10 6.63 21.59
CA ASN A 134 59.57 6.48 21.65
C ASN A 134 60.30 7.74 22.18
N LEU A 135 59.59 8.70 22.80
CA LEU A 135 60.17 9.93 23.35
C LEU A 135 60.06 10.05 24.88
N GLU A 136 59.29 9.19 25.55
CA GLU A 136 59.12 9.21 27.02
C GLU A 136 60.04 8.23 27.77
N SER A 137 60.79 7.38 27.06
CA SER A 137 61.69 6.37 27.65
C SER A 137 63.13 6.84 27.87
N SER A 138 63.46 8.10 27.56
CA SER A 138 64.84 8.61 27.48
C SER A 138 65.14 9.87 28.30
N VAL A 139 64.22 10.34 29.16
CA VAL A 139 64.46 11.47 30.08
C VAL A 139 64.14 11.06 31.52
N SER A 140 65.11 10.45 32.20
CA SER A 140 65.08 10.18 33.64
C SER A 140 66.48 9.91 34.21
N THR A 141 67.38 10.90 34.17
CA THR A 141 68.56 10.98 35.05
C THR A 141 69.27 12.36 34.94
N VAL A 142 70.05 12.72 35.98
CA VAL A 142 71.06 13.81 36.07
C VAL A 142 70.59 15.28 36.18
N ALA A 143 70.35 15.68 37.43
CA ALA A 143 71.01 16.80 38.13
C ALA A 143 70.74 18.30 37.81
N GLU A 144 71.35 19.12 38.66
CA GLU A 144 71.09 20.53 39.01
C GLU A 144 72.21 21.47 38.50
N PHE A 145 72.05 22.78 38.76
CA PHE A 145 73.02 23.90 38.73
C PHE A 145 72.95 24.92 37.58
N THR A 146 72.93 26.20 38.00
CA THR A 146 72.97 27.44 37.20
C THR A 146 74.42 27.81 36.81
N PRO A 147 74.65 28.70 35.82
CA PRO A 147 75.03 30.08 36.16
C PRO A 147 74.46 31.14 35.14
N PRO A 148 75.03 32.34 34.84
CA PRO A 148 74.31 33.61 35.05
C PRO A 148 74.20 34.54 33.81
N SER A 149 73.81 35.81 34.02
CA SER A 149 73.48 36.80 32.97
C SER A 149 74.57 37.88 32.73
N SER A 150 74.74 38.29 31.47
CA SER A 150 75.50 39.47 30.99
C SER A 150 75.15 39.79 29.51
N SER A 151 75.80 40.75 28.85
CA SER A 151 75.32 42.15 28.78
C SER A 151 76.03 42.98 27.68
N GLY A 152 75.29 43.59 26.74
CA GLY A 152 75.79 44.48 25.66
C GLY A 152 74.77 44.55 24.48
N THR A 153 74.38 45.70 23.92
CA THR A 153 75.11 46.71 23.08
C THR A 153 75.48 46.16 21.70
N ASP A 154 75.10 46.71 20.53
CA ASP A 154 74.40 47.97 20.17
C ASP A 154 73.57 47.84 18.86
N HIS A 155 73.03 48.97 18.35
CA HIS A 155 72.58 49.35 16.98
C HIS A 155 72.92 48.41 15.77
N ASP A 156 72.15 48.36 14.65
CA ASP A 156 71.16 49.32 14.09
C ASP A 156 70.13 48.68 13.10
N ASP A 157 69.29 49.52 12.46
CA ASP A 157 68.53 49.33 11.19
C ASP A 157 67.22 48.47 11.11
N ASP A 158 66.11 49.17 11.34
CA ASP A 158 64.88 49.33 10.51
C ASP A 158 63.83 48.21 10.16
N VAL A 159 62.60 48.49 10.64
CA VAL A 159 61.23 48.27 10.08
C VAL A 159 60.78 46.87 9.59
N PRO A 160 59.80 46.22 10.27
CA PRO A 160 59.06 45.06 9.78
C PRO A 160 57.69 45.39 9.13
N PRO A 161 57.23 44.61 8.12
CA PRO A 161 55.87 44.72 7.56
C PRO A 161 54.82 43.93 8.40
N PRO A 162 53.57 44.42 8.55
CA PRO A 162 52.54 43.79 9.39
C PRO A 162 51.71 42.69 8.69
N MET A 163 51.11 41.80 9.49
CA MET A 163 50.32 40.64 9.04
C MET A 163 48.89 40.98 8.54
N PRO A 164 48.31 40.20 7.60
CA PRO A 164 46.91 40.31 7.21
C PRO A 164 45.93 39.75 8.27
N GLY A 165 44.87 40.51 8.58
CA GLY A 165 43.82 40.13 9.55
C GLY A 165 42.55 39.49 8.96
N LEU A 166 41.73 38.88 9.81
CA LEU A 166 40.48 38.18 9.44
C LEU A 166 39.37 39.13 8.94
N ARG A 167 38.46 38.61 8.11
CA ARG A 167 37.25 39.31 7.62
C ARG A 167 35.95 38.78 8.24
N LYS A 168 34.97 39.66 8.42
CA LYS A 168 33.55 39.38 8.75
C LYS A 168 32.61 40.23 7.85
N PRO A 169 31.29 39.96 7.79
CA PRO A 169 30.48 40.22 6.59
C PRO A 169 29.84 41.62 6.48
N THR A 170 29.30 41.92 5.29
CA THR A 170 28.65 43.19 4.91
C THR A 170 27.12 43.07 4.74
N PRO A 171 26.34 44.16 4.99
CA PRO A 171 24.88 44.20 4.81
C PRO A 171 24.41 44.86 3.49
N LYS A 172 23.10 44.90 3.26
CA LYS A 172 22.41 45.56 2.11
C LYS A 172 21.81 46.94 2.47
N PRO A 173 21.60 47.85 1.50
CA PRO A 173 20.71 49.01 1.60
C PRO A 173 19.34 48.81 0.90
N MET A 174 18.47 49.85 0.97
CA MET A 174 17.09 49.95 0.43
C MET A 174 16.86 51.34 -0.24
N PHE A 175 15.60 51.69 -0.58
CA PHE A 175 15.05 52.97 -1.12
C PHE A 175 15.12 53.10 -2.67
N SER A 176 14.04 53.39 -3.45
CA SER A 176 12.99 54.48 -3.48
C SER A 176 13.40 55.60 -4.49
N ASP A 177 12.55 56.26 -5.30
CA ASP A 177 11.09 56.48 -5.26
C ASP A 177 10.41 56.78 -6.66
N ASN A 178 9.13 57.18 -6.63
CA ASN A 178 8.19 57.81 -7.62
C ASN A 178 8.74 58.50 -8.93
N ASN A 179 7.97 58.80 -10.00
CA ASN A 179 6.62 59.42 -10.06
C ASN A 179 5.98 59.54 -11.50
N THR A 180 4.64 59.70 -11.61
CA THR A 180 3.82 60.39 -12.70
C THR A 180 3.94 59.97 -14.20
N SER A 181 2.95 60.13 -15.12
CA SER A 181 1.47 60.41 -15.08
C SER A 181 0.81 60.25 -16.49
N THR A 182 -0.52 59.96 -16.56
CA THR A 182 -1.53 60.32 -17.62
C THR A 182 -1.24 60.10 -19.13
N ASP A 183 -2.13 59.58 -20.00
CA ASP A 183 -3.53 59.10 -19.91
C ASP A 183 -3.78 57.98 -20.99
N ALA A 184 -4.91 57.65 -21.67
CA ALA A 184 -6.25 58.23 -21.93
C ALA A 184 -7.33 57.14 -22.24
N THR A 185 -8.53 57.53 -22.71
CA THR A 185 -9.75 56.68 -22.86
C THR A 185 -10.66 57.11 -24.05
N PRO A 186 -11.83 56.48 -24.41
CA PRO A 186 -12.34 55.08 -24.29
C PRO A 186 -13.08 54.51 -25.56
N VAL A 187 -13.73 53.32 -25.43
CA VAL A 187 -14.83 52.71 -26.28
C VAL A 187 -14.33 52.07 -27.62
N ALA A 188 -14.80 50.91 -28.12
CA ALA A 188 -16.05 50.13 -27.94
C ALA A 188 -15.89 48.58 -27.83
N THR A 189 -16.96 47.92 -27.39
CA THR A 189 -17.26 46.45 -27.41
C THR A 189 -17.76 45.99 -28.81
N PRO A 190 -17.69 44.68 -29.22
CA PRO A 190 -18.49 43.59 -28.62
C PRO A 190 -17.88 42.17 -28.62
N ASP A 191 -18.76 41.19 -28.42
CA ASP A 191 -18.63 39.87 -27.79
C ASP A 191 -18.28 38.68 -28.71
N THR A 192 -17.84 37.55 -28.10
CA THR A 192 -17.66 36.19 -28.67
C THR A 192 -16.60 36.00 -29.78
N SER A 193 -16.01 34.82 -30.05
CA SER A 193 -16.27 33.43 -29.61
C SER A 193 -14.97 32.58 -29.49
N ARG A 194 -15.06 31.27 -29.21
CA ARG A 194 -13.93 30.34 -28.88
C ARG A 194 -13.23 29.70 -30.10
N PRO A 195 -12.01 29.13 -29.97
CA PRO A 195 -11.17 28.70 -31.08
C PRO A 195 -11.32 27.21 -31.47
N SER A 196 -10.72 26.85 -32.61
CA SER A 196 -10.48 25.48 -33.08
C SER A 196 -9.00 25.06 -32.91
N SER A 197 -8.76 23.74 -32.79
CA SER A 197 -7.43 23.15 -32.55
C SER A 197 -6.64 22.87 -33.86
N PRO A 198 -5.30 22.83 -33.82
CA PRO A 198 -4.45 22.58 -35.00
C PRO A 198 -4.35 21.09 -35.38
N ALA A 199 -3.88 20.82 -36.61
CA ALA A 199 -3.58 19.50 -37.15
C ALA A 199 -2.07 19.28 -37.35
N VAL A 200 -1.64 18.02 -37.52
CA VAL A 200 -0.24 17.60 -37.77
C VAL A 200 -0.20 16.60 -38.93
N ASN A 201 0.86 16.66 -39.75
CA ASN A 201 1.01 15.90 -41.01
C ASN A 201 1.80 14.59 -40.89
N ASN A 202 1.45 13.62 -41.74
CA ASN A 202 2.35 12.79 -42.58
C ASN A 202 1.46 12.07 -43.63
N HIS A 203 1.67 12.13 -44.95
CA HIS A 203 2.73 11.50 -45.79
C HIS A 203 2.80 9.96 -45.61
N LEU A 204 2.81 9.12 -46.67
CA LEU A 204 2.98 9.37 -48.12
C LEU A 204 2.48 8.17 -48.99
N LEU A 205 2.55 8.32 -50.33
CA LEU A 205 2.52 7.32 -51.44
C LEU A 205 1.18 6.94 -52.11
N ALA A 206 1.29 6.57 -53.39
CA ALA A 206 0.24 6.31 -54.40
C ALA A 206 0.49 4.95 -55.11
N ALA A 207 -0.18 4.46 -56.18
CA ALA A 207 -1.08 5.05 -57.20
C ALA A 207 -1.88 3.97 -57.99
N LYS A 208 -2.75 4.41 -58.93
CA LYS A 208 -3.38 3.68 -60.06
C LYS A 208 -4.43 2.57 -59.75
N GLY A 209 -5.35 2.33 -60.70
CA GLY A 209 -6.41 1.32 -60.59
C GLY A 209 -7.48 1.37 -61.71
N GLY A 210 -8.73 1.69 -61.36
CA GLY A 210 -9.92 1.66 -62.24
C GLY A 210 -10.57 0.26 -62.34
N PRO A 211 -11.67 0.07 -63.11
CA PRO A 211 -12.63 1.04 -63.62
C PRO A 211 -14.12 0.72 -63.32
N ARG A 212 -15.00 1.67 -63.66
CA ARG A 212 -16.43 1.81 -63.32
C ARG A 212 -17.39 0.77 -63.94
N GLN A 213 -18.38 0.32 -63.16
CA GLN A 213 -19.82 0.20 -63.53
C GLN A 213 -20.64 0.59 -62.27
N SER A 214 -21.64 1.48 -62.22
CA SER A 214 -22.85 1.72 -63.03
C SER A 214 -23.97 0.68 -62.77
N ARG A 215 -25.24 1.03 -62.50
CA ARG A 215 -25.92 2.36 -62.52
C ARG A 215 -27.32 2.30 -61.83
N ARG A 216 -27.73 3.39 -61.15
CA ARG A 216 -29.09 4.00 -61.19
C ARG A 216 -30.35 3.20 -60.75
N ALA A 217 -30.89 3.53 -59.57
CA ALA A 217 -32.31 3.90 -59.30
C ALA A 217 -32.50 4.22 -57.80
N LYS A 218 -33.28 5.20 -57.30
CA LYS A 218 -33.87 6.47 -57.79
C LYS A 218 -33.74 7.48 -56.61
N LYS A 219 -33.45 8.78 -56.81
CA LYS A 219 -34.40 9.92 -56.69
C LYS A 219 -35.68 9.64 -55.84
N LYS A 220 -36.17 10.54 -54.96
CA LYS A 220 -35.95 12.01 -54.88
C LYS A 220 -36.40 12.60 -53.51
N SER A 221 -35.70 13.64 -53.05
CA SER A 221 -36.17 14.85 -52.32
C SER A 221 -37.29 14.80 -51.25
N ALA A 222 -36.95 15.30 -50.05
CA ALA A 222 -37.65 16.40 -49.38
C ALA A 222 -36.67 17.19 -48.46
N MET A 223 -36.97 18.45 -48.13
CA MET A 223 -36.19 19.36 -47.27
C MET A 223 -37.16 20.22 -46.44
N SER A 224 -36.66 20.88 -45.38
CA SER A 224 -37.35 21.92 -44.55
C SER A 224 -38.62 21.46 -43.80
N SER A 225 -39.08 22.09 -42.71
CA SER A 225 -38.55 23.17 -41.85
C SER A 225 -39.24 23.12 -40.47
N ALA A 226 -38.77 23.89 -39.48
CA ALA A 226 -39.34 23.92 -38.12
C ALA A 226 -40.53 24.90 -37.95
N PRO A 227 -41.42 24.65 -36.96
CA PRO A 227 -42.12 25.65 -36.15
C PRO A 227 -41.52 25.72 -34.72
N VAL A 228 -41.42 26.84 -33.99
CA VAL A 228 -42.33 27.98 -33.68
C VAL A 228 -43.22 27.72 -32.45
N SER A 229 -43.36 28.73 -31.60
CA SER A 229 -44.04 28.73 -30.29
C SER A 229 -45.41 29.41 -30.36
N SER A 230 -46.41 28.84 -29.66
CA SER A 230 -47.60 29.50 -29.12
C SER A 230 -48.25 28.56 -28.08
N GLY A 231 -49.16 29.07 -27.25
CA GLY A 231 -49.87 28.28 -26.25
C GLY A 231 -51.40 28.35 -26.33
N ASP A 232 -51.99 27.72 -25.31
CA ASP A 232 -53.39 27.77 -24.83
C ASP A 232 -54.45 26.79 -25.39
N GLU A 233 -55.45 26.54 -24.53
CA GLU A 233 -56.76 25.88 -24.71
C GLU A 233 -56.86 24.36 -25.00
N SER A 234 -57.10 23.63 -23.89
CA SER A 234 -58.17 22.62 -23.74
C SER A 234 -58.01 21.18 -24.33
N PRO A 235 -58.68 20.15 -23.74
CA PRO A 235 -58.18 18.77 -23.77
C PRO A 235 -58.72 17.87 -24.90
N ALA A 236 -57.85 17.49 -25.84
CA ALA A 236 -58.14 16.48 -26.87
C ALA A 236 -57.71 15.04 -26.46
N ARG A 237 -58.46 14.04 -26.93
CA ARG A 237 -58.34 12.61 -26.57
C ARG A 237 -56.93 12.02 -26.72
N ARG A 238 -56.50 11.21 -25.74
CA ARG A 238 -55.34 10.30 -25.85
C ARG A 238 -55.47 9.39 -27.09
N PRO A 239 -54.44 9.24 -27.93
CA PRO A 239 -54.36 8.12 -28.87
C PRO A 239 -54.18 6.79 -28.13
N ALA A 240 -54.46 5.67 -28.81
CA ALA A 240 -54.49 4.34 -28.20
C ALA A 240 -53.09 3.84 -27.74
N LYS A 241 -53.10 2.87 -26.82
CA LYS A 241 -51.90 2.24 -26.24
C LYS A 241 -50.95 1.75 -27.35
N GLY A 242 -49.70 2.21 -27.32
CA GLY A 242 -48.60 1.51 -28.00
C GLY A 242 -48.38 0.14 -27.35
N ALA A 243 -48.05 -0.88 -28.15
CA ALA A 243 -47.81 -2.22 -27.63
C ALA A 243 -46.59 -2.25 -26.70
N ALA A 244 -46.73 -2.89 -25.54
CA ALA A 244 -45.62 -3.09 -24.62
C ALA A 244 -44.56 -4.00 -25.25
N LYS A 245 -43.28 -3.66 -25.08
CA LYS A 245 -42.17 -4.52 -25.52
C LYS A 245 -41.99 -5.65 -24.50
N LYS A 246 -42.38 -6.87 -24.88
CA LYS A 246 -42.05 -8.08 -24.12
C LYS A 246 -40.54 -8.34 -24.13
N GLY A 247 -40.02 -8.95 -23.08
CA GLY A 247 -38.65 -9.45 -23.05
C GLY A 247 -38.49 -10.68 -23.95
N ARG A 248 -37.33 -10.83 -24.60
CA ARG A 248 -36.95 -12.09 -25.28
C ARG A 248 -35.94 -12.84 -24.42
N LYS A 249 -36.20 -14.13 -24.22
CA LYS A 249 -35.20 -15.11 -23.78
C LYS A 249 -34.71 -15.87 -25.02
N TRP A 250 -33.43 -16.24 -25.00
CA TRP A 250 -32.85 -17.18 -25.96
C TRP A 250 -32.88 -18.57 -25.33
N ASP A 251 -33.23 -19.58 -26.12
CA ASP A 251 -33.14 -20.98 -25.69
C ASP A 251 -31.72 -21.55 -25.85
N GLU A 252 -31.54 -22.80 -25.43
CA GLU A 252 -30.27 -23.54 -25.45
C GLU A 252 -29.69 -23.73 -26.88
N PHE A 253 -30.51 -23.53 -27.91
CA PHE A 253 -30.12 -23.62 -29.33
C PHE A 253 -29.99 -22.25 -30.01
N GLY A 254 -30.18 -21.16 -29.28
CA GLY A 254 -30.07 -19.79 -29.80
C GLY A 254 -31.26 -19.35 -30.65
N ALA A 255 -32.44 -19.95 -30.49
CA ALA A 255 -33.70 -19.39 -30.99
C ALA A 255 -34.38 -18.53 -29.91
N ALA A 256 -35.31 -17.66 -30.31
CA ALA A 256 -35.99 -16.73 -29.42
C ALA A 256 -37.37 -17.28 -29.02
N ALA A 257 -37.54 -17.60 -27.73
CA ALA A 257 -38.84 -17.98 -27.16
C ALA A 257 -39.61 -16.72 -26.72
N GLU A 258 -40.90 -16.61 -27.10
CA GLU A 258 -41.75 -15.44 -26.81
C GLU A 258 -42.89 -15.76 -25.82
N GLU A 259 -42.58 -16.47 -24.74
CA GLU A 259 -43.52 -16.76 -23.64
C GLU A 259 -43.02 -16.21 -22.29
N ASP A 260 -43.10 -14.88 -22.14
CA ASP A 260 -43.07 -14.21 -20.83
C ASP A 260 -43.86 -12.89 -20.95
N ASP A 261 -44.79 -12.63 -20.03
CA ASP A 261 -45.70 -11.47 -20.08
C ASP A 261 -45.26 -10.32 -19.15
N THR A 262 -44.01 -10.36 -18.69
CA THR A 262 -43.41 -9.37 -17.80
C THR A 262 -43.18 -8.02 -18.48
N GLN A 263 -43.86 -6.98 -17.97
CA GLN A 263 -43.83 -5.63 -18.51
C GLN A 263 -42.72 -4.79 -17.85
N LEU A 264 -41.66 -4.46 -18.60
CA LEU A 264 -40.40 -3.91 -18.09
C LEU A 264 -40.27 -2.37 -18.13
N ASP A 265 -41.39 -1.63 -18.18
CA ASP A 265 -41.37 -0.17 -18.18
C ASP A 265 -41.73 0.41 -16.80
N TYR A 266 -40.70 0.85 -16.07
CA TYR A 266 -40.81 1.43 -14.73
C TYR A 266 -40.88 2.97 -14.74
N SER A 267 -41.04 3.61 -15.91
CA SER A 267 -40.90 5.07 -16.04
C SER A 267 -42.14 5.88 -15.66
N THR A 268 -43.27 5.24 -15.33
CA THR A 268 -44.55 5.92 -15.06
C THR A 268 -45.15 5.61 -13.68
N HIS A 269 -44.52 6.13 -12.62
CA HIS A 269 -45.18 6.23 -11.30
C HIS A 269 -45.89 7.58 -11.15
N SER A 270 -47.22 7.58 -11.25
CA SER A 270 -48.09 8.68 -10.83
C SER A 270 -48.21 8.72 -9.30
N VAL A 271 -48.30 9.92 -8.73
CA VAL A 271 -48.10 10.16 -7.28
C VAL A 271 -49.25 9.74 -6.35
N ASP A 272 -50.44 9.44 -6.88
CA ASP A 272 -51.66 9.23 -6.07
C ASP A 272 -52.23 7.79 -6.19
N ALA A 273 -51.46 6.80 -5.75
CA ALA A 273 -51.92 5.43 -5.51
C ALA A 273 -51.15 4.80 -4.35
N GLU A 274 -51.80 3.91 -3.59
CA GLU A 274 -51.18 3.24 -2.44
C GLU A 274 -49.91 2.48 -2.85
N ALA A 275 -48.87 2.57 -2.01
CA ALA A 275 -47.56 2.04 -2.35
C ALA A 275 -47.62 0.50 -2.55
N PRO A 276 -47.22 -0.03 -3.72
CA PRO A 276 -47.12 -1.47 -3.89
C PRO A 276 -46.07 -2.00 -2.91
N ALA A 277 -46.37 -3.13 -2.28
CA ALA A 277 -45.50 -3.74 -1.28
C ALA A 277 -44.07 -3.89 -1.84
N ALA A 278 -43.10 -3.35 -1.11
CA ALA A 278 -41.70 -3.36 -1.56
C ALA A 278 -41.24 -4.81 -1.81
N SER A 279 -40.44 -5.00 -2.86
CA SER A 279 -39.72 -6.25 -3.09
C SER A 279 -38.97 -6.62 -1.81
N THR A 280 -39.38 -7.71 -1.15
CA THR A 280 -38.87 -8.08 0.17
C THR A 280 -37.37 -8.24 0.11
N VAL A 281 -36.63 -7.35 0.80
CA VAL A 281 -35.17 -7.41 0.88
C VAL A 281 -34.78 -8.80 1.42
N GLU A 282 -33.99 -9.53 0.64
CA GLU A 282 -33.62 -10.90 0.97
C GLU A 282 -32.89 -10.94 2.32
N ALA A 283 -33.26 -11.90 3.17
CA ALA A 283 -32.69 -12.04 4.49
C ALA A 283 -31.26 -12.60 4.40
N VAL A 284 -30.28 -11.72 4.42
CA VAL A 284 -28.85 -12.07 4.43
C VAL A 284 -28.50 -12.71 5.77
N ASP A 285 -28.28 -14.03 5.79
CA ASP A 285 -27.82 -14.71 7.00
C ASP A 285 -26.42 -14.23 7.39
N SER A 286 -26.34 -13.61 8.57
CA SER A 286 -25.09 -13.19 9.23
C SER A 286 -24.02 -14.29 9.32
N SER A 287 -24.42 -15.56 9.41
CA SER A 287 -23.49 -16.70 9.52
C SER A 287 -22.64 -16.94 8.26
N SER A 288 -23.12 -16.47 7.10
CA SER A 288 -22.44 -16.68 5.82
C SER A 288 -21.14 -15.88 5.70
N TRP A 289 -21.11 -14.64 6.18
CA TRP A 289 -20.06 -13.65 5.91
C TRP A 289 -19.27 -13.17 7.14
N GLY A 290 -19.71 -13.52 8.35
CA GLY A 290 -19.00 -13.20 9.58
C GLY A 290 -19.38 -14.09 10.75
N LYS A 291 -18.72 -13.86 11.89
CA LYS A 291 -18.88 -14.61 13.14
C LYS A 291 -18.96 -13.60 14.30
N ARG A 292 -19.84 -13.84 15.29
CA ARG A 292 -19.85 -13.03 16.52
C ARG A 292 -18.85 -13.60 17.52
N THR A 293 -18.01 -12.73 18.08
CA THR A 293 -17.05 -13.10 19.13
C THR A 293 -17.76 -13.36 20.45
N GLY A 294 -17.06 -13.94 21.44
CA GLY A 294 -17.55 -14.07 22.81
C GLY A 294 -17.86 -12.74 23.53
N LYS A 295 -17.57 -11.58 22.91
CA LYS A 295 -17.97 -10.25 23.37
C LYS A 295 -19.23 -9.70 22.68
N GLY A 296 -19.79 -10.42 21.71
CA GLY A 296 -20.94 -10.01 20.89
C GLY A 296 -20.58 -9.20 19.63
N GLU A 297 -19.33 -8.72 19.52
CA GLU A 297 -18.78 -8.01 18.34
C GLU A 297 -18.85 -8.92 17.10
N PHE A 298 -19.32 -8.39 15.97
CA PHE A 298 -19.40 -9.11 14.69
C PHE A 298 -18.14 -8.85 13.87
N VAL A 299 -17.40 -9.91 13.55
CA VAL A 299 -16.15 -9.89 12.79
C VAL A 299 -16.36 -10.59 11.45
N LEU A 300 -15.78 -10.05 10.37
CA LEU A 300 -15.84 -10.66 9.04
C LEU A 300 -15.12 -12.01 9.00
N LYS A 301 -15.54 -12.91 8.11
CA LYS A 301 -14.71 -14.07 7.76
C LYS A 301 -13.48 -13.65 6.95
N ASP A 302 -12.40 -14.37 7.20
CA ASP A 302 -11.24 -14.46 6.32
C ASP A 302 -11.52 -15.45 5.17
N LEU A 303 -10.91 -15.26 4.01
CA LEU A 303 -11.21 -16.07 2.82
C LEU A 303 -10.84 -17.57 2.94
N ASP A 304 -9.82 -17.93 3.73
CA ASP A 304 -9.53 -19.35 4.02
C ASP A 304 -10.68 -20.02 4.79
N GLU A 305 -11.33 -19.33 5.74
CA GLU A 305 -12.42 -19.94 6.52
C GLU A 305 -13.62 -20.30 5.64
N GLU A 306 -13.94 -19.44 4.67
CA GLU A 306 -15.01 -19.70 3.70
C GLU A 306 -14.62 -20.81 2.71
N MET A 307 -13.35 -20.86 2.28
CA MET A 307 -12.85 -21.93 1.42
C MET A 307 -12.86 -23.29 2.13
N ASP A 308 -12.43 -23.35 3.39
CA ASP A 308 -12.46 -24.56 4.22
C ASP A 308 -13.90 -24.99 4.53
N GLU A 309 -14.80 -24.06 4.84
CA GLU A 309 -16.24 -24.34 5.02
C GLU A 309 -16.88 -24.89 3.73
N ILE A 310 -16.51 -24.36 2.55
CA ILE A 310 -16.97 -24.85 1.24
C ILE A 310 -16.38 -26.23 0.92
N ILE A 311 -15.09 -26.46 1.17
CA ILE A 311 -14.43 -27.76 0.96
C ILE A 311 -15.03 -28.82 1.90
N ALA A 312 -15.25 -28.49 3.17
CA ALA A 312 -15.92 -29.35 4.13
C ALA A 312 -17.36 -29.68 3.69
N ALA A 313 -18.13 -28.68 3.24
CA ALA A 313 -19.48 -28.89 2.73
C ALA A 313 -19.51 -29.74 1.44
N ALA A 314 -18.52 -29.58 0.54
CA ALA A 314 -18.39 -30.37 -0.67
C ALA A 314 -17.99 -31.82 -0.37
N ASN A 315 -17.10 -32.04 0.61
CA ASN A 315 -16.70 -33.38 1.05
C ASN A 315 -17.84 -34.08 1.80
N ALA A 316 -18.56 -33.38 2.69
CA ALA A 316 -19.74 -33.93 3.36
C ALA A 316 -20.91 -34.25 2.40
N LYS A 317 -20.99 -33.55 1.25
CA LYS A 317 -21.89 -33.93 0.14
C LYS A 317 -21.40 -35.20 -0.58
N LYS A 318 -20.11 -35.29 -0.90
CA LYS A 318 -19.51 -36.52 -1.49
C LYS A 318 -19.66 -37.75 -0.59
N GLU A 319 -19.51 -37.59 0.73
CA GLU A 319 -19.73 -38.69 1.67
C GLU A 319 -21.19 -39.17 1.63
N LYS A 320 -22.16 -38.26 1.54
CA LYS A 320 -23.59 -38.62 1.40
C LYS A 320 -23.91 -39.31 0.07
N ASP A 321 -23.32 -38.88 -1.05
CA ASP A 321 -23.46 -39.59 -2.33
C ASP A 321 -22.75 -40.96 -2.30
N SER A 322 -21.63 -41.10 -1.56
CA SER A 322 -20.90 -42.37 -1.46
C SER A 322 -21.68 -43.49 -0.74
N THR A 323 -22.69 -43.14 0.05
CA THR A 323 -23.52 -44.11 0.79
C THR A 323 -24.44 -44.99 -0.08
N GLN A 324 -24.45 -44.84 -1.42
CA GLN A 324 -25.21 -45.71 -2.35
C GLN A 324 -24.35 -46.38 -3.45
N ALA A 325 -23.11 -46.76 -3.15
CA ALA A 325 -22.35 -47.69 -4.01
C ALA A 325 -21.60 -48.75 -3.19
N ALA A 326 -21.98 -50.02 -3.32
CA ALA A 326 -21.24 -51.14 -2.74
C ALA A 326 -19.99 -51.48 -3.59
N PRO A 327 -18.87 -51.88 -2.99
CA PRO A 327 -17.62 -52.07 -3.71
C PRO A 327 -17.58 -53.40 -4.48
N SER A 328 -17.16 -53.35 -5.74
CA SER A 328 -16.57 -54.47 -6.47
C SER A 328 -15.27 -53.98 -7.08
N GLY A 329 -14.16 -54.65 -6.78
CA GLY A 329 -12.82 -54.11 -7.03
C GLY A 329 -12.03 -54.88 -8.09
N LEU A 330 -10.80 -54.42 -8.34
CA LEU A 330 -9.75 -55.27 -8.86
C LEU A 330 -8.39 -54.80 -8.33
N VAL A 331 -7.54 -55.74 -7.91
CA VAL A 331 -6.11 -55.51 -7.66
C VAL A 331 -5.36 -55.82 -8.96
N GLY A 332 -4.55 -54.88 -9.44
CA GLY A 332 -3.77 -55.04 -10.68
C GLY A 332 -2.43 -54.31 -10.58
N SER A 333 -1.33 -55.06 -10.64
CA SER A 333 0.02 -54.57 -10.34
C SER A 333 0.63 -53.72 -11.47
N SER A 334 1.18 -52.56 -11.11
CA SER A 334 2.11 -51.79 -11.97
C SER A 334 3.25 -51.11 -11.17
N LEU A 335 3.72 -51.77 -10.10
CA LEU A 335 4.96 -51.39 -9.40
C LEU A 335 6.18 -51.63 -10.31
N GLY A 336 6.46 -50.68 -11.21
CA GLY A 336 7.45 -50.87 -12.28
C GLY A 336 7.98 -49.61 -12.97
N ALA A 337 7.86 -48.43 -12.34
CA ALA A 337 8.34 -47.16 -12.92
C ALA A 337 9.06 -46.20 -11.94
N ILE A 338 9.18 -46.56 -10.66
CA ILE A 338 9.73 -45.68 -9.61
C ILE A 338 11.27 -45.77 -9.59
N GLY A 339 11.91 -45.35 -10.67
CA GLY A 339 13.38 -45.42 -10.83
C GLY A 339 14.05 -44.23 -11.55
N GLY A 340 13.27 -43.27 -12.07
CA GLY A 340 13.81 -42.22 -12.96
C GLY A 340 13.92 -40.79 -12.41
N LEU A 341 13.20 -40.45 -11.33
CA LEU A 341 12.92 -39.04 -10.98
C LEU A 341 13.77 -38.45 -9.84
N PHE A 342 14.59 -39.23 -9.14
CA PHE A 342 15.37 -38.76 -7.98
C PHE A 342 16.76 -38.17 -8.32
N ARG A 343 17.07 -37.86 -9.59
CA ARG A 343 18.41 -37.43 -10.02
C ARG A 343 18.66 -35.91 -9.99
N ASN A 344 18.12 -35.22 -8.98
CA ASN A 344 18.44 -33.82 -8.65
C ASN A 344 18.44 -33.54 -7.12
N VAL A 345 18.53 -34.58 -6.27
CA VAL A 345 18.70 -34.41 -4.82
C VAL A 345 20.18 -34.14 -4.52
N VAL A 346 20.58 -32.86 -4.60
CA VAL A 346 21.88 -32.37 -4.14
C VAL A 346 21.67 -31.47 -2.91
N GLY A 347 21.31 -32.11 -1.80
CA GLY A 347 21.20 -31.45 -0.51
C GLY A 347 22.58 -31.06 0.05
N GLY A 348 22.65 -29.93 0.77
CA GLY A 348 23.90 -29.40 1.32
C GLY A 348 24.74 -28.56 0.36
N LYS A 349 24.26 -28.29 -0.87
CA LYS A 349 24.94 -27.36 -1.78
C LYS A 349 24.77 -25.92 -1.26
N THR A 350 25.87 -25.17 -1.20
CA THR A 350 25.84 -23.70 -1.07
C THR A 350 25.27 -23.12 -2.36
N LEU A 351 24.18 -22.35 -2.27
CA LEU A 351 23.52 -21.74 -3.42
C LEU A 351 24.35 -20.57 -3.98
N THR A 352 24.62 -20.59 -5.28
CA THR A 352 25.28 -19.49 -6.01
C THR A 352 24.28 -18.73 -6.90
N LYS A 353 24.67 -17.56 -7.43
CA LYS A 353 23.79 -16.78 -8.32
C LYS A 353 23.40 -17.55 -9.58
N GLU A 354 24.32 -18.34 -10.13
CA GLU A 354 24.14 -19.14 -11.34
C GLU A 354 23.11 -20.27 -11.14
N ASP A 355 23.08 -20.88 -9.94
CA ASP A 355 22.06 -21.88 -9.58
C ASP A 355 20.65 -21.27 -9.49
N LEU A 356 20.55 -20.04 -8.98
CA LEU A 356 19.29 -19.37 -8.69
C LEU A 356 18.69 -18.66 -9.91
N ALA A 357 19.51 -18.15 -10.83
CA ALA A 357 19.08 -17.28 -11.94
C ALA A 357 17.98 -17.90 -12.84
N LYS A 358 18.10 -19.19 -13.20
CA LYS A 358 17.09 -19.85 -14.05
C LYS A 358 15.78 -20.14 -13.29
N PRO A 359 15.80 -20.76 -12.08
CA PRO A 359 14.59 -20.90 -11.26
C PRO A 359 13.90 -19.57 -10.91
N LEU A 360 14.65 -18.53 -10.53
CA LEU A 360 14.09 -17.21 -10.18
C LEU A 360 13.41 -16.54 -11.37
N LYS A 361 13.94 -16.69 -12.58
CA LYS A 361 13.27 -16.20 -13.79
C LYS A 361 11.93 -16.93 -14.04
N GLY A 362 11.89 -18.25 -13.81
CA GLY A 362 10.64 -19.00 -13.86
C GLY A 362 9.61 -18.53 -12.82
N MET A 363 10.08 -18.12 -11.63
CA MET A 363 9.24 -17.51 -10.60
C MET A 363 8.77 -16.09 -10.98
N GLU A 364 9.62 -15.27 -11.62
CA GLU A 364 9.20 -13.95 -12.15
C GLU A 364 8.07 -14.12 -13.18
N ASP A 365 8.25 -15.02 -14.16
CA ASP A 365 7.25 -15.31 -15.20
C ASP A 365 5.93 -15.86 -14.60
N HIS A 366 6.00 -16.65 -13.52
CA HIS A 366 4.82 -17.11 -12.77
C HIS A 366 4.10 -15.99 -12.02
N LEU A 367 4.83 -15.13 -11.30
CA LEU A 367 4.27 -13.96 -10.62
C LEU A 367 3.60 -13.00 -11.61
N LEU A 368 4.23 -12.75 -12.76
CA LEU A 368 3.67 -11.95 -13.85
C LEU A 368 2.35 -12.55 -14.38
N LYS A 369 2.30 -13.88 -14.58
CA LYS A 369 1.09 -14.60 -14.99
C LYS A 369 -0.05 -14.45 -13.96
N LYS A 370 0.27 -14.40 -12.66
CA LYS A 370 -0.68 -14.15 -11.55
C LYS A 370 -1.08 -12.67 -11.38
N ASN A 371 -0.82 -11.81 -12.38
CA ASN A 371 -1.12 -10.37 -12.37
C ASN A 371 -0.31 -9.56 -11.33
N VAL A 372 0.90 -10.02 -10.96
CA VAL A 372 1.87 -9.18 -10.22
C VAL A 372 2.53 -8.20 -11.19
N ALA A 373 2.60 -6.92 -10.83
CA ALA A 373 3.30 -5.91 -11.61
C ALA A 373 4.80 -6.22 -11.66
N ARG A 374 5.45 -6.06 -12.83
CA ARG A 374 6.88 -6.41 -13.01
C ARG A 374 7.82 -5.78 -11.98
N GLU A 375 7.57 -4.54 -11.57
CA GLU A 375 8.37 -3.88 -10.53
C GLU A 375 8.33 -4.61 -9.18
N ALA A 376 7.22 -5.29 -8.86
CA ALA A 376 7.08 -6.12 -7.66
C ALA A 376 7.66 -7.52 -7.86
N ALA A 377 7.41 -8.16 -9.01
CA ALA A 377 7.95 -9.48 -9.32
C ALA A 377 9.49 -9.49 -9.35
N VAL A 378 10.11 -8.48 -9.98
CA VAL A 378 11.57 -8.34 -10.05
C VAL A 378 12.16 -8.11 -8.65
N ARG A 379 11.68 -7.14 -7.86
CA ARG A 379 12.22 -6.90 -6.51
C ARG A 379 12.03 -8.08 -5.56
N LEU A 380 10.92 -8.83 -5.69
CA LEU A 380 10.73 -10.08 -4.96
C LEU A 380 11.81 -11.11 -5.33
N CYS A 381 12.07 -11.33 -6.62
CA CYS A 381 13.13 -12.24 -7.06
C CYS A 381 14.54 -11.75 -6.67
N GLU A 382 14.82 -10.44 -6.74
CA GLU A 382 16.10 -9.85 -6.28
C GLU A 382 16.30 -10.03 -4.76
N SER A 383 15.27 -9.82 -3.95
CA SER A 383 15.31 -10.03 -2.51
C SER A 383 15.54 -11.51 -2.15
N VAL A 384 14.82 -12.42 -2.82
CA VAL A 384 14.98 -13.86 -2.63
C VAL A 384 16.35 -14.35 -3.14
N GLU A 385 16.91 -13.78 -4.22
CA GLU A 385 18.29 -14.06 -4.63
C GLU A 385 19.26 -13.67 -3.52
N GLN A 386 19.17 -12.43 -3.04
CA GLN A 386 20.06 -11.91 -1.99
C GLN A 386 19.99 -12.74 -0.70
N ASP A 387 18.81 -13.22 -0.30
CA ASP A 387 18.64 -14.04 0.90
C ASP A 387 19.04 -15.50 0.75
N LEU A 388 19.04 -16.05 -0.47
CA LEU A 388 19.45 -17.43 -0.73
C LEU A 388 20.92 -17.59 -1.14
N VAL A 389 21.56 -16.58 -1.73
CA VAL A 389 23.00 -16.64 -2.07
C VAL A 389 23.85 -16.90 -0.82
N GLY A 390 24.67 -17.94 -0.88
CA GLY A 390 25.52 -18.39 0.23
C GLY A 390 24.84 -19.32 1.23
N VAL A 391 23.51 -19.46 1.22
CA VAL A 391 22.78 -20.40 2.09
C VAL A 391 22.97 -21.83 1.58
N LYS A 392 23.08 -22.78 2.51
CA LYS A 392 23.18 -24.22 2.20
C LYS A 392 21.80 -24.87 2.19
N THR A 393 21.47 -25.59 1.11
CA THR A 393 20.22 -26.37 1.04
C THR A 393 20.18 -27.45 2.12
N GLY A 394 18.98 -27.76 2.62
CA GLY A 394 18.79 -28.93 3.49
C GLY A 394 19.04 -30.23 2.73
N SER A 395 19.39 -31.30 3.45
CA SER A 395 19.81 -32.59 2.86
C SER A 395 18.79 -33.23 1.89
N PHE A 396 17.53 -32.81 1.93
CA PHE A 396 16.43 -33.33 1.11
C PHE A 396 15.58 -32.24 0.42
N THR A 397 16.04 -30.99 0.38
CA THR A 397 15.30 -29.87 -0.25
C THR A 397 15.86 -29.53 -1.63
N SER A 398 15.00 -29.43 -2.65
CA SER A 398 15.39 -28.90 -3.96
C SER A 398 15.58 -27.39 -3.92
N VAL A 399 16.39 -26.84 -4.85
CA VAL A 399 16.58 -25.40 -5.03
C VAL A 399 15.23 -24.68 -5.25
N GLU A 400 14.35 -25.28 -6.04
CA GLU A 400 13.02 -24.77 -6.35
C GLU A 400 12.11 -24.70 -5.13
N ALA A 401 12.12 -25.73 -4.26
CA ALA A 401 11.39 -25.70 -2.99
C ALA A 401 11.97 -24.66 -2.02
N THR A 402 13.30 -24.49 -1.98
CA THR A 402 13.95 -23.45 -1.19
C THR A 402 13.55 -22.04 -1.66
N ILE A 403 13.50 -21.81 -2.97
CA ILE A 403 13.02 -20.56 -3.57
C ILE A 403 11.54 -20.32 -3.27
N ARG A 404 10.68 -21.34 -3.41
CA ARG A 404 9.24 -21.25 -3.09
C ARG A 404 9.03 -20.81 -1.64
N ASN A 405 9.63 -21.50 -0.67
CA ASN A 405 9.47 -21.17 0.75
C ASN A 405 10.00 -19.77 1.10
N SER A 406 11.06 -19.31 0.42
CA SER A 406 11.61 -17.96 0.57
C SER A 406 10.68 -16.90 -0.06
N MET A 407 10.12 -17.17 -1.24
CA MET A 407 9.13 -16.32 -1.91
C MET A 407 7.83 -16.20 -1.11
N GLU A 408 7.31 -17.31 -0.58
CA GLU A 408 6.20 -17.33 0.37
C GLU A 408 6.47 -16.43 1.58
N SER A 409 7.68 -16.53 2.15
CA SER A 409 8.10 -15.71 3.29
C SER A 409 8.18 -14.21 2.94
N ALA A 410 8.71 -13.87 1.75
CA ALA A 410 8.80 -12.49 1.26
C ALA A 410 7.42 -11.89 0.97
N VAL A 411 6.56 -12.60 0.25
CA VAL A 411 5.18 -12.15 -0.04
C VAL A 411 4.36 -12.04 1.26
N ARG A 412 4.53 -12.99 2.20
CA ARG A 412 3.92 -12.91 3.54
C ARG A 412 4.40 -11.69 4.31
N LYS A 413 5.70 -11.34 4.24
CA LYS A 413 6.26 -10.14 4.87
C LYS A 413 5.65 -8.86 4.29
N ILE A 414 5.47 -8.79 2.96
CA ILE A 414 4.84 -7.64 2.28
C ILE A 414 3.37 -7.50 2.67
N LEU A 415 2.59 -8.59 2.63
CA LEU A 415 1.14 -8.55 2.88
C LEU A 415 0.77 -8.42 4.36
N THR A 416 1.66 -8.77 5.30
CA THR A 416 1.40 -8.64 6.73
C THR A 416 1.52 -7.17 7.17
N PRO A 417 0.45 -6.56 7.72
CA PRO A 417 0.49 -5.16 8.14
C PRO A 417 1.37 -4.97 9.38
N THR A 418 2.17 -3.90 9.40
CA THR A 418 2.96 -3.48 10.58
C THR A 418 2.12 -2.76 11.64
N THR A 419 0.86 -2.44 11.34
CA THR A 419 -0.09 -1.74 12.21
C THR A 419 -1.38 -2.53 12.36
N SER A 420 -2.08 -2.35 13.48
CA SER A 420 -3.36 -3.04 13.69
C SER A 420 -4.44 -2.54 12.73
N LEU A 421 -5.11 -3.47 12.06
CA LEU A 421 -6.25 -3.21 11.17
C LEU A 421 -7.61 -3.30 11.88
N ASP A 422 -7.62 -3.48 13.20
CA ASP A 422 -8.82 -3.57 14.04
C ASP A 422 -9.64 -2.27 14.00
N LEU A 423 -10.62 -2.23 13.09
CA LEU A 423 -11.47 -1.07 12.86
C LEU A 423 -12.44 -0.83 14.02
N LEU A 424 -12.96 -1.90 14.63
CA LEU A 424 -13.95 -1.81 15.72
C LEU A 424 -13.33 -1.14 16.94
N ARG A 425 -12.14 -1.59 17.34
CA ARG A 425 -11.37 -0.98 18.44
C ARG A 425 -10.87 0.42 18.09
N ALA A 426 -10.54 0.69 16.83
CA ALA A 426 -10.15 2.03 16.40
C ALA A 426 -11.30 3.05 16.54
N ILE A 427 -12.54 2.64 16.25
CA ILE A 427 -13.75 3.43 16.49
C ILE A 427 -13.99 3.60 17.99
N GLN A 428 -14.01 2.50 18.76
CA GLN A 428 -14.21 2.52 20.22
C GLN A 428 -13.26 3.49 20.93
N ASN A 429 -11.97 3.49 20.58
CA ASN A 429 -10.95 4.38 21.17
C ASN A 429 -11.19 5.90 20.92
N VAL A 430 -11.98 6.26 19.90
CA VAL A 430 -12.26 7.66 19.50
C VAL A 430 -13.64 8.11 19.98
N ASN A 431 -14.60 7.20 19.97
CA ASN A 431 -15.95 7.45 20.48
C ASN A 431 -15.97 7.43 22.02
N GLN A 432 -15.15 6.59 22.63
CA GLN A 432 -15.00 6.43 24.09
C GLN A 432 -13.50 6.48 24.47
N PRO A 433 -12.85 7.66 24.34
CA PRO A 433 -11.45 7.82 24.72
C PRO A 433 -11.27 7.57 26.22
N SER A 434 -10.13 7.00 26.61
CA SER A 434 -9.87 6.66 28.01
C SER A 434 -9.77 7.91 28.89
N ALA A 435 -10.03 7.76 30.20
CA ALA A 435 -9.94 8.86 31.17
C ALA A 435 -8.52 9.47 31.34
N LEU A 436 -7.51 8.89 30.71
CA LEU A 436 -6.14 9.42 30.63
C LEU A 436 -5.86 10.17 29.31
N SER A 437 -6.81 10.17 28.37
CA SER A 437 -6.72 10.89 27.10
C SER A 437 -7.19 12.34 27.26
N MET A 438 -6.45 13.26 26.66
CA MET A 438 -6.87 14.67 26.53
C MET A 438 -7.85 14.90 25.35
N GLN A 439 -8.32 13.84 24.69
CA GLN A 439 -9.24 13.92 23.56
C GLN A 439 -10.68 13.78 24.02
N SER A 440 -11.57 14.64 23.50
CA SER A 440 -13.01 14.48 23.66
C SER A 440 -13.54 13.34 22.78
N SER A 441 -14.64 12.70 23.23
CA SER A 441 -15.48 11.86 22.37
C SER A 441 -15.89 12.60 21.11
N ARG A 442 -15.90 11.90 19.97
CA ARG A 442 -16.35 12.36 18.65
C ARG A 442 -16.63 11.17 17.74
N PRO A 443 -17.34 11.33 16.61
CA PRO A 443 -17.39 10.31 15.56
C PRO A 443 -16.01 9.94 14.99
N TYR A 444 -15.89 8.67 14.59
CA TYR A 444 -14.78 8.17 13.76
C TYR A 444 -15.03 8.45 12.27
N VAL A 445 -14.08 9.06 11.57
CA VAL A 445 -14.30 9.54 10.19
C VAL A 445 -13.55 8.70 9.17
N ILE A 446 -14.27 7.99 8.30
CA ILE A 446 -13.72 7.16 7.23
C ILE A 446 -14.06 7.79 5.87
N SER A 447 -13.04 8.02 5.04
CA SER A 447 -13.19 8.49 3.66
C SER A 447 -12.85 7.38 2.67
N ILE A 448 -13.71 7.20 1.67
CA ILE A 448 -13.53 6.24 0.58
C ILE A 448 -13.14 6.99 -0.70
N VAL A 449 -11.99 6.66 -1.27
CA VAL A 449 -11.40 7.32 -2.46
C VAL A 449 -11.00 6.31 -3.54
N GLY A 450 -10.63 6.77 -4.73
CA GLY A 450 -10.21 5.93 -5.85
C GLY A 450 -10.75 6.42 -7.19
N VAL A 451 -10.52 5.63 -8.25
CA VAL A 451 -10.89 6.02 -9.62
C VAL A 451 -12.40 5.80 -9.92
N ASN A 452 -12.78 5.87 -11.19
CA ASN A 452 -14.14 5.56 -11.65
C ASN A 452 -14.34 4.04 -11.79
N GLY A 453 -15.57 3.54 -11.62
CA GLY A 453 -15.93 2.14 -11.88
C GLY A 453 -15.55 1.11 -10.81
N VAL A 454 -14.55 1.37 -9.96
CA VAL A 454 -14.02 0.43 -8.94
C VAL A 454 -14.96 0.11 -7.76
N GLY A 455 -16.22 0.55 -7.78
CA GLY A 455 -17.23 0.16 -6.76
C GLY A 455 -17.13 0.88 -5.41
N LYS A 456 -16.73 2.16 -5.36
CA LYS A 456 -16.61 2.94 -4.11
C LYS A 456 -17.90 2.96 -3.27
N SER A 457 -18.99 3.48 -3.82
CA SER A 457 -20.29 3.58 -3.17
C SER A 457 -20.81 2.22 -2.67
N THR A 458 -20.59 1.16 -3.45
CA THR A 458 -20.96 -0.22 -3.09
C THR A 458 -20.18 -0.72 -1.87
N ASN A 459 -18.83 -0.62 -1.88
CA ASN A 459 -18.01 -1.12 -0.77
C ASN A 459 -18.11 -0.23 0.49
N LEU A 460 -18.38 1.07 0.33
CA LEU A 460 -18.80 1.93 1.46
C LEU A 460 -20.09 1.40 2.11
N SER A 461 -21.06 0.97 1.31
CA SER A 461 -22.33 0.43 1.80
C SER A 461 -22.16 -0.94 2.49
N LYS A 462 -21.23 -1.78 1.99
CA LYS A 462 -20.81 -3.02 2.70
C LYS A 462 -20.18 -2.72 4.07
N ILE A 463 -19.27 -1.74 4.13
CA ILE A 463 -18.66 -1.29 5.40
C ILE A 463 -19.72 -0.72 6.34
N CYS A 464 -20.71 0.02 5.81
CA CYS A 464 -21.85 0.49 6.60
C CYS A 464 -22.65 -0.68 7.19
N TYR A 465 -22.94 -1.73 6.42
CA TYR A 465 -23.63 -2.93 6.92
C TYR A 465 -22.84 -3.65 8.00
N PHE A 466 -21.52 -3.81 7.83
CA PHE A 466 -20.61 -4.35 8.86
C PHE A 466 -20.64 -3.56 10.17
N LEU A 467 -20.71 -2.23 10.10
CA LEU A 467 -20.82 -1.37 11.28
C LEU A 467 -22.20 -1.45 11.94
N LEU A 468 -23.28 -1.56 11.16
CA LEU A 468 -24.64 -1.79 11.65
C LEU A 468 -24.78 -3.17 12.34
N GLN A 469 -24.07 -4.21 11.88
CA GLN A 469 -23.98 -5.49 12.59
C GLN A 469 -23.32 -5.37 13.97
N ASN A 470 -22.43 -4.39 14.13
CA ASN A 470 -21.80 -4.00 15.40
C ASN A 470 -22.60 -2.93 16.17
N LYS A 471 -23.84 -2.65 15.75
CA LYS A 471 -24.81 -1.75 16.40
C LYS A 471 -24.42 -0.26 16.44
N PHE A 472 -23.39 0.14 15.71
CA PHE A 472 -22.98 1.54 15.58
C PHE A 472 -24.06 2.40 14.89
N ARG A 473 -24.04 3.70 15.17
CA ARG A 473 -24.78 4.73 14.44
C ARG A 473 -23.91 5.41 13.37
N VAL A 474 -24.33 5.35 12.11
CA VAL A 474 -23.49 5.70 10.95
C VAL A 474 -24.08 6.83 10.12
N LEU A 475 -23.33 7.91 9.90
CA LEU A 475 -23.70 8.95 8.94
C LEU A 475 -23.01 8.70 7.60
N VAL A 476 -23.76 8.33 6.57
CA VAL A 476 -23.25 8.24 5.19
C VAL A 476 -23.28 9.64 4.56
N VAL A 477 -22.18 10.04 3.92
CA VAL A 477 -22.01 11.39 3.36
C VAL A 477 -21.82 11.31 1.85
N ALA A 478 -22.77 11.88 1.11
CA ALA A 478 -22.73 11.95 -0.35
C ALA A 478 -21.85 13.13 -0.82
N ALA A 479 -20.54 12.89 -0.93
CA ALA A 479 -19.56 13.86 -1.45
C ALA A 479 -19.12 13.58 -2.91
N ASP A 480 -19.79 12.65 -3.61
CA ASP A 480 -19.78 12.56 -5.07
C ASP A 480 -20.82 13.52 -5.69
N THR A 481 -20.48 14.80 -5.72
CA THR A 481 -21.34 15.87 -6.27
C THR A 481 -21.21 16.07 -7.78
N PHE A 482 -20.48 15.19 -8.47
CA PHE A 482 -20.11 15.33 -9.89
C PHE A 482 -20.75 14.25 -10.79
N ARG A 483 -20.81 12.99 -10.34
CA ARG A 483 -21.42 11.90 -11.12
C ARG A 483 -22.95 11.93 -10.96
N SER A 484 -23.67 12.16 -12.05
CA SER A 484 -25.14 12.03 -12.08
C SER A 484 -25.59 10.66 -11.56
N GLY A 485 -26.61 10.64 -10.69
CA GLY A 485 -27.14 9.45 -10.04
C GLY A 485 -26.32 8.93 -8.85
N ALA A 486 -25.18 9.54 -8.48
CA ALA A 486 -24.38 9.09 -7.34
C ALA A 486 -25.08 9.31 -5.99
N VAL A 487 -25.78 10.44 -5.83
CA VAL A 487 -26.54 10.73 -4.61
C VAL A 487 -27.74 9.79 -4.51
N GLU A 488 -28.45 9.55 -5.62
CA GLU A 488 -29.55 8.60 -5.72
C GLU A 488 -29.10 7.17 -5.39
N GLN A 489 -27.92 6.74 -5.88
CA GLN A 489 -27.34 5.43 -5.55
C GLN A 489 -27.13 5.28 -4.04
N LEU A 490 -26.54 6.28 -3.38
CA LEU A 490 -26.33 6.25 -1.93
C LEU A 490 -27.66 6.33 -1.16
N ARG A 491 -28.67 7.05 -1.67
CA ARG A 491 -30.00 7.14 -1.07
C ARG A 491 -30.74 5.80 -1.09
N VAL A 492 -30.62 5.02 -2.18
CA VAL A 492 -31.11 3.63 -2.23
C VAL A 492 -30.33 2.73 -1.26
N HIS A 493 -29.00 2.84 -1.22
CA HIS A 493 -28.21 2.05 -0.28
C HIS A 493 -28.58 2.33 1.19
N VAL A 494 -28.64 3.60 1.60
CA VAL A 494 -29.03 4.00 2.96
C VAL A 494 -30.44 3.52 3.29
N ARG A 495 -31.43 3.71 2.42
CA ARG A 495 -32.79 3.20 2.64
C ARG A 495 -32.80 1.70 2.89
N ASN A 496 -32.16 0.91 2.03
CA ASN A 496 -32.13 -0.55 2.17
C ASN A 496 -31.40 -0.97 3.47
N LEU A 497 -30.38 -0.22 3.89
CA LEU A 497 -29.66 -0.46 5.15
C LEU A 497 -30.48 -0.05 6.39
N GLN A 498 -31.31 1.00 6.31
CA GLN A 498 -32.29 1.37 7.35
C GLN A 498 -33.33 0.26 7.51
N GLU A 499 -33.90 -0.23 6.41
CA GLU A 499 -34.89 -1.32 6.42
C GLU A 499 -34.32 -2.63 7.02
N LEU A 500 -33.04 -2.92 6.79
CA LEU A 500 -32.32 -4.04 7.43
C LEU A 500 -32.02 -3.78 8.91
N SER A 501 -31.43 -2.63 9.27
CA SER A 501 -30.98 -2.37 10.64
C SER A 501 -32.13 -2.15 11.63
N ALA A 502 -33.31 -1.74 11.16
CA ALA A 502 -34.50 -1.51 11.99
C ALA A 502 -34.94 -2.73 12.83
N ARG A 503 -34.57 -3.96 12.42
CA ARG A 503 -34.87 -5.20 13.16
C ARG A 503 -33.77 -5.65 14.09
N GLU A 504 -32.53 -5.24 13.81
CA GLU A 504 -31.32 -5.79 14.44
C GLU A 504 -30.63 -4.78 15.37
N GLY A 505 -30.97 -3.50 15.29
CA GLY A 505 -30.30 -2.39 15.99
C GLY A 505 -29.09 -1.84 15.24
N GLY A 506 -28.61 -0.68 15.68
CA GLY A 506 -27.81 0.23 14.85
C GLY A 506 -28.71 1.16 14.04
N SER A 507 -28.16 2.24 13.50
CA SER A 507 -28.91 3.22 12.68
C SER A 507 -28.01 3.85 11.63
N VAL A 508 -28.58 4.22 10.48
CA VAL A 508 -27.85 4.89 9.40
C VAL A 508 -28.67 6.01 8.79
N ASP A 509 -28.03 7.15 8.55
CA ASP A 509 -28.64 8.34 7.96
C ASP A 509 -27.79 8.86 6.79
N LEU A 510 -28.41 9.64 5.89
CA LEU A 510 -27.75 10.23 4.72
C LEU A 510 -27.58 11.75 4.87
N TYR A 511 -26.34 12.22 4.87
CA TYR A 511 -26.02 13.63 4.68
C TYR A 511 -25.71 13.92 3.21
N GLU A 512 -26.63 14.60 2.55
CA GLU A 512 -26.46 15.11 1.18
C GLU A 512 -26.69 16.63 1.12
N ARG A 513 -26.15 17.27 0.08
CA ARG A 513 -26.44 18.68 -0.25
C ARG A 513 -26.81 18.88 -1.72
N GLY A 514 -26.99 17.81 -2.50
CA GLY A 514 -27.19 17.84 -3.94
C GLY A 514 -25.92 18.14 -4.76
N TYR A 515 -26.08 18.13 -6.09
CA TYR A 515 -25.00 18.21 -7.07
C TYR A 515 -24.31 19.58 -7.16
N GLY A 516 -23.12 19.61 -7.78
CA GLY A 516 -22.37 20.83 -8.12
C GLY A 516 -21.69 21.56 -6.95
N LYS A 517 -21.84 21.09 -5.71
CA LYS A 517 -21.25 21.69 -4.50
C LYS A 517 -19.89 21.10 -4.16
N ASP A 518 -19.07 21.83 -3.41
CA ASP A 518 -17.72 21.40 -3.02
C ASP A 518 -17.75 20.25 -1.99
N ALA A 519 -17.28 19.09 -2.42
CA ALA A 519 -17.13 17.88 -1.63
C ALA A 519 -16.35 18.09 -0.32
N ALA A 520 -15.33 18.95 -0.31
CA ALA A 520 -14.52 19.22 0.89
C ALA A 520 -15.32 19.97 1.97
N ASN A 521 -16.19 20.89 1.56
CA ASN A 521 -17.07 21.62 2.48
C ASN A 521 -18.21 20.71 2.98
N ILE A 522 -18.84 19.92 2.09
CA ILE A 522 -19.88 18.95 2.46
C ILE A 522 -19.38 17.99 3.54
N ALA A 523 -18.21 17.39 3.34
CA ALA A 523 -17.62 16.47 4.29
C ALA A 523 -17.30 17.15 5.64
N ALA A 524 -16.72 18.36 5.62
CA ALA A 524 -16.43 19.10 6.84
C ALA A 524 -17.70 19.49 7.62
N ASP A 525 -18.79 19.85 6.93
CA ASP A 525 -20.06 20.16 7.58
C ASP A 525 -20.80 18.90 8.07
N ALA A 526 -20.67 17.77 7.37
CA ALA A 526 -21.18 16.48 7.81
C ALA A 526 -20.50 16.00 9.11
N VAL A 527 -19.17 16.14 9.20
CA VAL A 527 -18.41 15.79 10.42
C VAL A 527 -18.81 16.69 11.60
N LYS A 528 -19.05 18.00 11.38
CA LYS A 528 -19.60 18.89 12.42
C LYS A 528 -20.99 18.43 12.88
N HIS A 529 -21.87 18.10 11.95
CA HIS A 529 -23.23 17.62 12.23
C HIS A 529 -23.22 16.31 13.04
N ALA A 530 -22.40 15.34 12.63
CA ALA A 530 -22.19 14.08 13.34
C ALA A 530 -21.58 14.23 14.75
N SER A 531 -20.89 15.35 14.99
CA SER A 531 -20.29 15.71 16.29
C SER A 531 -21.25 16.50 17.20
N SER A 532 -22.54 16.57 16.87
CA SER A 532 -23.56 17.27 17.67
C SER A 532 -23.77 16.57 19.02
N PRO A 533 -23.57 17.24 20.18
CA PRO A 533 -23.74 16.60 21.50
C PRO A 533 -25.17 16.15 21.82
N ALA A 534 -26.17 16.72 21.14
CA ALA A 534 -27.58 16.39 21.34
C ALA A 534 -28.00 15.11 20.58
N ASP A 535 -27.27 14.74 19.53
CA ASP A 535 -27.62 13.63 18.64
C ASP A 535 -26.36 13.07 17.95
N PRO A 536 -25.42 12.45 18.71
CA PRO A 536 -24.13 12.03 18.19
C PRO A 536 -24.23 10.79 17.30
N TYR A 537 -23.27 10.67 16.38
CA TYR A 537 -23.05 9.49 15.54
C TYR A 537 -21.72 8.83 15.90
N ASP A 538 -21.64 7.51 15.76
CA ASP A 538 -20.41 6.76 16.02
C ASP A 538 -19.40 6.86 14.88
N VAL A 539 -19.88 6.83 13.63
CA VAL A 539 -19.04 6.76 12.44
C VAL A 539 -19.58 7.67 11.34
N VAL A 540 -18.68 8.35 10.62
CA VAL A 540 -19.00 9.09 9.40
C VAL A 540 -18.32 8.39 8.22
N LEU A 541 -19.09 7.96 7.22
CA LEU A 541 -18.62 7.31 6.00
C LEU A 541 -18.77 8.25 4.81
N ILE A 542 -17.65 8.73 4.24
CA ILE A 542 -17.66 9.71 3.15
C ILE A 542 -17.38 9.00 1.82
N ASP A 543 -18.38 8.96 0.93
CA ASP A 543 -18.17 8.55 -0.47
C ASP A 543 -17.74 9.75 -1.30
N THR A 544 -16.64 9.62 -2.05
CA THR A 544 -16.08 10.73 -2.84
C THR A 544 -16.21 10.46 -4.34
N ALA A 545 -16.34 11.54 -5.12
CA ALA A 545 -16.29 11.46 -6.58
C ALA A 545 -15.07 10.66 -7.06
N GLY A 546 -15.29 9.78 -8.05
CA GLY A 546 -14.19 9.08 -8.71
C GLY A 546 -13.33 10.03 -9.52
N ARG A 547 -12.00 9.86 -9.45
CA ARG A 547 -11.03 10.79 -10.04
C ARG A 547 -10.13 10.06 -11.01
N ARG A 548 -9.77 10.69 -12.13
CA ARG A 548 -8.71 10.16 -13.00
C ARG A 548 -7.36 10.42 -12.30
N HIS A 549 -6.59 9.37 -12.05
CA HIS A 549 -5.34 9.45 -11.27
C HIS A 549 -4.26 10.33 -11.93
N ASN A 550 -4.43 10.68 -13.21
CA ASN A 550 -3.56 11.54 -14.00
C ASN A 550 -4.11 12.98 -14.20
N ASP A 551 -5.30 13.30 -13.68
CA ASP A 551 -5.85 14.66 -13.73
C ASP A 551 -5.44 15.45 -12.48
N GLN A 552 -4.38 16.24 -12.60
CA GLN A 552 -3.83 17.04 -11.51
C GLN A 552 -4.85 18.02 -10.89
N ARG A 553 -5.89 18.46 -11.62
CA ARG A 553 -6.93 19.36 -11.10
C ARG A 553 -7.91 18.62 -10.19
N LEU A 554 -8.32 17.42 -10.60
CA LEU A 554 -9.15 16.55 -9.76
C LEU A 554 -8.37 16.09 -8.53
N MET A 555 -7.08 15.78 -8.68
CA MET A 555 -6.26 15.27 -7.59
C MET A 555 -5.88 16.34 -6.56
N SER A 556 -5.56 17.59 -6.96
CA SER A 556 -5.17 18.65 -6.01
C SER A 556 -6.25 19.02 -4.98
N SER A 557 -7.53 18.82 -5.31
CA SER A 557 -8.63 19.03 -4.35
C SER A 557 -8.66 18.01 -3.20
N LEU A 558 -7.93 16.89 -3.29
CA LEU A 558 -7.83 15.88 -2.22
C LEU A 558 -7.07 16.41 -0.99
N GLU A 559 -6.05 17.25 -1.17
CA GLU A 559 -5.35 17.89 -0.07
C GLU A 559 -6.28 18.85 0.71
N LYS A 560 -7.10 19.65 -0.01
CA LYS A 560 -8.13 20.50 0.61
C LYS A 560 -9.13 19.66 1.40
N PHE A 561 -9.63 18.57 0.79
CA PHE A 561 -10.55 17.63 1.42
C PHE A 561 -9.97 17.06 2.73
N ALA A 562 -8.74 16.53 2.70
CA ALA A 562 -8.11 15.94 3.89
C ALA A 562 -7.88 16.97 5.01
N LYS A 563 -7.50 18.22 4.68
CA LYS A 563 -7.32 19.30 5.67
C LYS A 563 -8.62 19.75 6.33
N LEU A 564 -9.74 19.74 5.60
CA LEU A 564 -11.04 20.20 6.11
C LEU A 564 -11.86 19.10 6.79
N ALA A 565 -11.96 17.91 6.18
CA ALA A 565 -12.75 16.79 6.71
C ALA A 565 -11.99 15.97 7.78
N LYS A 566 -10.65 16.05 7.80
CA LYS A 566 -9.76 15.38 8.78
C LYS A 566 -10.08 13.90 9.05
N PRO A 567 -10.21 13.05 8.01
CA PRO A 567 -10.56 11.64 8.19
C PRO A 567 -9.50 10.84 8.98
N ASP A 568 -9.97 10.02 9.92
CA ASP A 568 -9.19 9.05 10.69
C ASP A 568 -8.65 7.90 9.82
N LYS A 569 -9.46 7.45 8.84
CA LYS A 569 -9.01 6.53 7.79
C LYS A 569 -9.37 7.05 6.40
N ILE A 570 -8.40 7.07 5.50
CA ILE A 570 -8.60 7.22 4.05
C ILE A 570 -8.31 5.86 3.42
N LEU A 571 -9.37 5.19 2.95
CA LEU A 571 -9.29 3.92 2.27
C LEU A 571 -9.44 4.14 0.76
N MET A 572 -8.45 3.69 -0.01
CA MET A 572 -8.55 3.71 -1.48
C MET A 572 -9.13 2.39 -1.98
N VAL A 573 -10.15 2.48 -2.82
CA VAL A 573 -10.69 1.32 -3.54
C VAL A 573 -9.89 1.09 -4.83
N GLY A 574 -9.24 -0.07 -4.90
CA GLY A 574 -8.65 -0.62 -6.13
C GLY A 574 -9.51 -1.77 -6.67
N GLU A 575 -9.26 -2.18 -7.90
CA GLU A 575 -9.97 -3.28 -8.56
C GLU A 575 -9.00 -4.43 -8.85
N ALA A 576 -9.31 -5.64 -8.39
CA ALA A 576 -8.40 -6.78 -8.45
C ALA A 576 -7.88 -7.09 -9.86
N LEU A 577 -8.71 -6.87 -10.89
CA LEU A 577 -8.40 -7.12 -12.30
C LEU A 577 -7.26 -6.23 -12.83
N VAL A 578 -7.05 -5.05 -12.25
CA VAL A 578 -6.21 -3.98 -12.82
C VAL A 578 -4.82 -3.97 -12.18
N GLY A 579 -3.91 -4.84 -12.64
CA GLY A 579 -2.59 -5.02 -12.01
C GLY A 579 -1.69 -3.78 -12.02
N THR A 580 -1.11 -3.43 -13.17
CA THR A 580 -0.07 -2.39 -13.27
C THR A 580 -0.61 -0.96 -13.10
N ASP A 581 -1.81 -0.66 -13.60
CA ASP A 581 -2.39 0.69 -13.48
C ASP A 581 -2.81 0.99 -12.02
N SER A 582 -3.27 0.00 -11.23
CA SER A 582 -3.57 0.24 -9.82
C SER A 582 -2.34 0.61 -8.98
N VAL A 583 -1.13 0.21 -9.38
CA VAL A 583 0.12 0.69 -8.75
C VAL A 583 0.35 2.18 -9.04
N ALA A 584 0.14 2.63 -10.27
CA ALA A 584 0.25 4.04 -10.65
C ALA A 584 -0.86 4.88 -9.96
N GLN A 585 -2.09 4.38 -9.93
CA GLN A 585 -3.19 4.99 -9.19
C GLN A 585 -2.84 5.15 -7.70
N ALA A 586 -2.39 4.09 -7.03
CA ALA A 586 -2.12 4.10 -5.59
C ALA A 586 -1.03 5.11 -5.22
N ARG A 587 0.06 5.18 -6.01
CA ARG A 587 1.13 6.17 -5.84
C ARG A 587 0.61 7.60 -6.01
N ASN A 588 -0.16 7.86 -7.07
CA ASN A 588 -0.69 9.19 -7.36
C ASN A 588 -1.72 9.64 -6.31
N PHE A 589 -2.62 8.77 -5.86
CA PHE A 589 -3.54 9.08 -4.76
C PHE A 589 -2.78 9.39 -3.47
N ASN A 590 -1.81 8.56 -3.08
CA ASN A 590 -1.05 8.77 -1.85
C ASN A 590 -0.26 10.10 -1.85
N ALA A 591 0.33 10.48 -2.99
CA ALA A 591 1.02 11.76 -3.15
C ALA A 591 0.07 12.98 -3.12
N SER A 592 -1.18 12.82 -3.56
CA SER A 592 -2.13 13.94 -3.75
C SER A 592 -2.79 14.44 -2.46
N PHE A 593 -2.55 13.79 -1.33
CA PHE A 593 -2.94 14.27 0.00
C PHE A 593 -1.91 15.22 0.64
N GLY A 594 -0.76 15.45 -0.02
CA GLY A 594 0.32 16.30 0.46
C GLY A 594 1.17 15.65 1.56
N ALA A 595 2.18 16.36 2.06
CA ALA A 595 3.14 15.80 3.01
C ALA A 595 2.54 15.42 4.39
N GLY A 596 1.39 16.00 4.75
CA GLY A 596 0.77 15.83 6.07
C GLY A 596 -0.24 14.69 6.22
N ARG A 597 -0.64 14.01 5.13
CA ARG A 597 -1.61 12.92 5.17
C ARG A 597 -1.31 11.90 4.07
N LYS A 598 -1.54 10.63 4.35
CA LYS A 598 -1.40 9.50 3.41
C LYS A 598 -2.71 8.71 3.34
N LEU A 599 -2.78 7.75 2.42
CA LEU A 599 -3.74 6.64 2.50
C LEU A 599 -3.38 5.73 3.70
N ASP A 600 -4.39 5.14 4.36
CA ASP A 600 -4.19 4.23 5.50
C ASP A 600 -4.44 2.76 5.15
N GLY A 601 -5.11 2.50 4.02
CA GLY A 601 -5.44 1.15 3.59
C GLY A 601 -6.05 1.08 2.21
N PHE A 602 -6.08 -0.12 1.65
CA PHE A 602 -6.80 -0.45 0.43
C PHE A 602 -8.06 -1.28 0.70
N ILE A 603 -9.07 -1.08 -0.12
CA ILE A 603 -10.19 -2.00 -0.31
C ILE A 603 -10.04 -2.54 -1.73
N ILE A 604 -9.97 -3.85 -1.91
CA ILE A 604 -9.77 -4.44 -3.25
C ILE A 604 -11.08 -5.09 -3.69
N SER A 605 -11.71 -4.50 -4.70
CA SER A 605 -13.02 -4.92 -5.20
C SER A 605 -12.91 -5.89 -6.39
N LYS A 606 -14.01 -6.60 -6.65
CA LYS A 606 -14.15 -7.60 -7.73
C LYS A 606 -13.20 -8.79 -7.60
N CYS A 607 -12.86 -9.19 -6.38
CA CYS A 607 -11.99 -10.36 -6.13
C CYS A 607 -12.62 -11.67 -6.68
N ASP A 608 -13.95 -11.72 -6.73
CA ASP A 608 -14.78 -12.72 -7.40
C ASP A 608 -14.48 -12.89 -8.91
N THR A 609 -13.94 -11.85 -9.58
CA THR A 609 -13.74 -11.84 -11.04
C THR A 609 -12.35 -12.29 -11.51
N VAL A 610 -11.38 -12.44 -10.60
CA VAL A 610 -9.96 -12.68 -10.98
C VAL A 610 -9.48 -14.12 -10.82
N GLY A 611 -10.26 -14.99 -10.18
CA GLY A 611 -9.83 -16.37 -9.90
C GLY A 611 -8.55 -16.40 -9.06
N ASP A 612 -7.47 -16.93 -9.63
CA ASP A 612 -6.15 -17.04 -9.00
C ASP A 612 -5.23 -15.83 -9.24
N MET A 613 -5.63 -14.85 -10.06
CA MET A 613 -4.82 -13.69 -10.46
C MET A 613 -4.79 -12.57 -9.39
N VAL A 614 -4.46 -12.93 -8.15
CA VAL A 614 -4.46 -12.03 -6.97
C VAL A 614 -3.21 -11.14 -6.84
N GLY A 615 -2.30 -11.15 -7.81
CA GLY A 615 -1.02 -10.42 -7.77
C GLY A 615 -1.14 -8.89 -7.63
N THR A 616 -2.31 -8.31 -7.96
CA THR A 616 -2.63 -6.90 -7.71
C THR A 616 -2.52 -6.54 -6.23
N LEU A 617 -2.89 -7.46 -5.31
CA LEU A 617 -2.77 -7.28 -3.85
C LEU A 617 -1.32 -6.97 -3.46
N VAL A 618 -0.41 -7.88 -3.81
CA VAL A 618 1.03 -7.78 -3.54
C VAL A 618 1.62 -6.53 -4.20
N SER A 619 1.20 -6.26 -5.44
CA SER A 619 1.70 -5.13 -6.23
C SER A 619 1.39 -3.78 -5.58
N MET A 620 0.15 -3.57 -5.11
CA MET A 620 -0.25 -2.31 -4.47
C MET A 620 0.43 -2.11 -3.10
N VAL A 621 0.52 -3.17 -2.29
CA VAL A 621 1.16 -3.11 -0.97
C VAL A 621 2.67 -2.88 -1.11
N HIS A 622 3.38 -3.68 -1.91
CA HIS A 622 4.81 -3.52 -2.18
C HIS A 622 5.15 -2.12 -2.72
N ALA A 623 4.34 -1.60 -3.65
CA ALA A 623 4.64 -0.33 -4.30
C ALA A 623 4.41 0.92 -3.43
N THR A 624 3.83 0.78 -2.22
CA THR A 624 3.39 1.91 -1.39
C THR A 624 3.57 1.77 0.12
N GLY A 625 3.71 0.55 0.66
CA GLY A 625 3.73 0.25 2.10
C GLY A 625 2.36 0.36 2.79
N ILE A 626 1.26 0.46 2.02
CA ILE A 626 -0.11 0.59 2.55
C ILE A 626 -0.79 -0.80 2.54
N PRO A 627 -1.39 -1.27 3.65
CA PRO A 627 -1.99 -2.59 3.73
C PRO A 627 -3.36 -2.68 3.05
N VAL A 628 -3.76 -3.89 2.64
CA VAL A 628 -5.15 -4.18 2.28
C VAL A 628 -5.96 -4.44 3.55
N VAL A 629 -7.10 -3.77 3.70
CA VAL A 629 -7.98 -3.85 4.88
C VAL A 629 -9.19 -4.75 4.62
N PHE A 630 -9.79 -4.61 3.43
CA PHE A 630 -10.97 -5.39 3.04
C PHE A 630 -10.88 -5.87 1.58
N LEU A 631 -11.51 -7.01 1.33
CA LEU A 631 -11.71 -7.60 0.01
C LEU A 631 -13.21 -7.59 -0.31
N GLY A 632 -13.57 -7.10 -1.49
CA GLY A 632 -14.93 -7.09 -2.01
C GLY A 632 -15.13 -8.23 -3.01
N THR A 633 -15.96 -9.20 -2.64
CA THR A 633 -16.08 -10.54 -3.27
C THR A 633 -17.44 -10.76 -3.94
N GLY A 634 -18.00 -9.72 -4.56
CA GLY A 634 -19.36 -9.70 -5.09
C GLY A 634 -20.01 -8.32 -4.96
N GLN A 635 -21.35 -8.27 -4.98
CA GLN A 635 -22.15 -7.03 -5.03
C GLN A 635 -23.11 -6.85 -3.83
N HIS A 636 -23.48 -7.92 -3.12
CA HIS A 636 -24.37 -7.87 -1.96
C HIS A 636 -23.65 -7.31 -0.73
N TYR A 637 -24.40 -6.90 0.30
CA TYR A 637 -23.80 -6.31 1.51
C TYR A 637 -22.95 -7.29 2.33
N SER A 638 -23.22 -8.59 2.20
CA SER A 638 -22.43 -9.72 2.70
C SER A 638 -21.05 -9.87 2.08
N ASP A 639 -20.79 -9.26 0.91
CA ASP A 639 -19.70 -9.67 0.03
C ASP A 639 -18.41 -8.90 0.36
N LEU A 640 -18.07 -8.89 1.65
CA LEU A 640 -16.93 -8.22 2.26
C LEU A 640 -16.18 -9.23 3.14
N ARG A 641 -14.86 -9.33 2.96
CA ARG A 641 -13.96 -10.20 3.73
C ARG A 641 -12.74 -9.42 4.20
N THR A 642 -12.07 -9.94 5.23
CA THR A 642 -10.70 -9.51 5.59
C THR A 642 -9.65 -10.28 4.76
N LEU A 643 -8.45 -9.70 4.63
CA LEU A 643 -7.35 -10.35 3.92
C LEU A 643 -6.66 -11.38 4.84
N ASN A 644 -6.88 -12.65 4.56
CA ASN A 644 -5.97 -13.69 5.03
C ASN A 644 -4.70 -13.67 4.17
N VAL A 645 -3.54 -13.54 4.81
CA VAL A 645 -2.25 -13.50 4.11
C VAL A 645 -1.83 -14.88 3.59
N SER A 646 -2.12 -15.96 4.34
CA SER A 646 -1.82 -17.34 3.97
C SER A 646 -2.58 -17.76 2.72
N TRP A 647 -3.88 -17.46 2.67
CA TRP A 647 -4.74 -17.59 1.48
C TRP A 647 -4.06 -16.97 0.24
N ALA A 648 -3.68 -15.69 0.35
CA ALA A 648 -3.11 -14.93 -0.76
C ALA A 648 -1.72 -15.45 -1.18
N THR A 649 -0.87 -15.89 -0.25
CA THR A 649 0.42 -16.52 -0.60
C THR A 649 0.22 -17.86 -1.29
N ASN A 650 -0.68 -18.70 -0.79
CA ASN A 650 -0.92 -20.04 -1.35
C ASN A 650 -1.52 -19.94 -2.77
N LEU A 651 -2.49 -19.06 -2.97
CA LEU A 651 -3.12 -18.82 -4.26
C LEU A 651 -2.15 -18.21 -5.29
N LEU A 652 -1.16 -17.43 -4.84
CA LEU A 652 -0.09 -16.89 -5.69
C LEU A 652 0.95 -17.95 -6.07
N MET A 653 1.27 -18.89 -5.18
CA MET A 653 2.30 -19.93 -5.37
C MET A 653 1.80 -21.23 -6.02
N SER A 654 0.48 -21.37 -6.20
CA SER A 654 -0.15 -22.45 -7.00
C SER A 654 0.04 -22.27 -8.50
#